data_AF-A0AAE0J0S0-F1
#
_entry.id   AF-A0AAE0J0S0-F1
#
_cell.length_a   1.000
_cell.length_b   1.000
_cell.length_c   1.000
_cell.angle_alpha   90.00
_cell.angle_beta   90.00
_cell.angle_gamma   90.00
#
_symmetry.space_group_name_H-M   'P 1'
#
loop_
_entity.id
_entity.type
_entity.pdbx_description
1 polymer ?
#
loop_
_entity_poly.entity_id
_entity_poly.type
_entity_poly.pdbx_seq_one_letter_code
_entity_poly.pdbx_strand_id
1 'polypeptide(L)'
;MPVKFAISSGALSLALLLFGHGHLAKATTDISYIYFDNTQYLAAAYNVVQMSWSTLQAAFASPNRSDIASFTGLDWTKPYPGSPLSGFTAHLRIADEVRFPPAVTDENVTTNVAALNFGIPPSMRKENGLPKSMHSSWYVCQHYYISTLPDPTSDIAHDCSFLPSQCQKDLKASLTQNWGAFKSDPESGTMCSGWALDTITESCQTTLGRVTADVLGCEASDLDDDDAARSFAVDEVGRLSWMVGTNFNDPNNQTSYYAASNRTYIVATVFGYNSGYAGSVQPVVELACLRPQWGTTQATSSSSSSSSSSSSSSSSSSSSSSSSSSSSFTSTPSDPSSMTSTTSSSSAISGSSTAASSAARTSSSSLITDFKQNNYFHCIALLHYALHSCDYDHCLDSACICTRSAAVAVAAPTQLETTRALPTRTMHIMLICLCETSADKRYARARNARLIMSNEVPDMATDDVKPYCFWHPDTAREETYRRLAKRYPDMAYTVGRACAVAGYDGLYHELDILPDVSIAEEARDNSAAKAGSKAIFEHIMKQPVCYAVLDDYTRSVHHKNPRSPAFMNGDTAVRSTLNGTVAPEDMDDDSGLVPDVGSFDIDEDGHVAEASTHASSFPSQGTLPAEHVGLLYTPLPLHLPTIIKDPLIVMAAYEGNLDRYLRLRRPHMVEQEHGAVLRGIYHNTTFAKWWSLQAREEWDFDIRAATLARFIMVNDLSHITETDPHPEKEFHEIPGMIWWPLIPAEETLAVLAKRRPDMHLQVAMACIAGNYKELWDKLAPKPSRQLYEQASLCHDASVRNHFVDYLERRASELGLDVKALKEVYGLPAHDWCWNAARLDKEPTSCWLPSEISIPGQSGHTDTDNVYGTPDQTNLAEWDSNWELHICSSEELRAKIPASESGIWLYSKNPHSDWAKMFPNE
;
A
#
# COMPACT_ATOMS: atom_id res chain seq x y z
N MET A 1 -15.37 9.70 -12.08
CA MET A 1 -16.63 9.98 -11.38
C MET A 1 -16.64 9.16 -10.11
N PRO A 2 -16.71 9.75 -8.91
CA PRO A 2 -16.64 8.98 -7.67
C PRO A 2 -18.00 8.34 -7.38
N VAL A 3 -18.13 7.04 -7.64
CA VAL A 3 -19.28 6.22 -7.23
C VAL A 3 -19.10 5.88 -5.75
N LYS A 4 -20.10 6.14 -4.91
CA LYS A 4 -20.10 5.69 -3.51
C LYS A 4 -20.62 4.24 -3.46
N PHE A 5 -19.73 3.26 -3.43
CA PHE A 5 -20.11 1.84 -3.27
C PHE A 5 -20.35 1.50 -1.79
N ALA A 6 -21.35 0.66 -1.52
CA ALA A 6 -21.55 0.07 -0.20
C ALA A 6 -20.58 -1.11 -0.03
N ILE A 7 -19.61 -0.99 0.89
CA ILE A 7 -18.56 -1.99 1.07
C ILE A 7 -19.05 -3.06 2.05
N SER A 8 -19.28 -4.26 1.54
CA SER A 8 -19.35 -5.52 2.30
C SER A 8 -18.14 -6.35 1.89
N SER A 9 -17.33 -6.72 2.88
CA SER A 9 -16.05 -7.42 2.73
C SER A 9 -16.26 -8.92 2.49
N GLY A 10 -15.79 -9.39 1.34
CA GLY A 10 -15.96 -10.73 0.78
C GLY A 10 -16.48 -10.59 -0.65
N ALA A 11 -16.16 -11.53 -1.56
CA ALA A 11 -16.83 -11.58 -2.86
C ALA A 11 -18.28 -12.03 -2.66
N LEU A 12 -19.11 -11.14 -2.09
CA LEU A 12 -20.53 -11.40 -1.92
C LEU A 12 -21.19 -11.23 -3.28
N SER A 13 -21.67 -12.33 -3.85
CA SER A 13 -22.72 -12.27 -4.85
C SER A 13 -23.90 -11.47 -4.28
N LEU A 14 -24.69 -10.85 -5.17
CA LEU A 14 -25.99 -10.29 -4.81
C LEU A 14 -26.78 -11.31 -3.98
N ALA A 15 -26.71 -12.60 -4.34
CA ALA A 15 -27.33 -13.68 -3.60
C ALA A 15 -26.91 -13.83 -2.13
N LEU A 16 -25.64 -13.63 -1.78
CA LEU A 16 -25.17 -13.67 -0.38
C LEU A 16 -25.74 -12.49 0.44
N LEU A 17 -25.91 -11.31 -0.16
CA LEU A 17 -26.60 -10.18 0.46
C LEU A 17 -28.11 -10.40 0.60
N LEU A 18 -28.72 -11.14 -0.34
CA LEU A 18 -30.17 -11.37 -0.40
C LEU A 18 -30.63 -12.59 0.43
N PHE A 19 -29.78 -13.61 0.61
CA PHE A 19 -30.14 -14.90 1.23
C PHE A 19 -29.14 -15.41 2.30
N GLY A 20 -27.99 -14.76 2.51
CA GLY A 20 -26.97 -15.18 3.49
C GLY A 20 -27.25 -14.85 4.96
N HIS A 21 -28.41 -14.24 5.27
CA HIS A 21 -28.82 -13.97 6.65
C HIS A 21 -29.95 -14.90 7.06
N GLY A 22 -29.61 -15.98 7.78
CA GLY A 22 -30.59 -16.70 8.59
C GLY A 22 -31.35 -15.71 9.47
N HIS A 23 -32.68 -15.75 9.38
CA HIS A 23 -33.67 -14.77 9.85
C HIS A 23 -33.82 -13.51 9.00
N LEU A 24 -34.75 -13.57 8.04
CA LEU A 24 -35.52 -12.43 7.53
C LEU A 24 -36.27 -11.74 8.69
N ALA A 25 -35.55 -10.92 9.43
CA ALA A 25 -36.15 -9.96 10.35
C ALA A 25 -36.68 -8.79 9.52
N LYS A 26 -37.96 -8.87 9.19
CA LYS A 26 -38.93 -7.78 8.95
C LYS A 26 -38.38 -6.36 9.19
N ALA A 27 -37.61 -5.84 8.23
CA ALA A 27 -37.13 -4.46 8.24
C ALA A 27 -37.57 -3.75 6.95
N THR A 28 -38.37 -2.71 7.18
CA THR A 28 -39.05 -1.83 6.22
C THR A 28 -38.11 -0.84 5.53
N THR A 29 -36.98 -1.29 4.98
CA THR A 29 -36.01 -0.41 4.30
C THR A 29 -36.27 -0.38 2.79
N ASP A 30 -36.38 0.83 2.22
CA ASP A 30 -36.56 1.11 0.78
C ASP A 30 -35.27 0.87 -0.02
N ILE A 31 -34.73 -0.34 0.06
CA ILE A 31 -33.39 -0.67 -0.42
C ILE A 31 -33.44 -1.94 -1.26
N SER A 32 -32.83 -1.88 -2.44
CA SER A 32 -32.49 -3.02 -3.28
C SER A 32 -31.07 -2.82 -3.84
N TYR A 33 -30.54 -3.82 -4.53
CA TYR A 33 -29.17 -3.81 -5.03
C TYR A 33 -29.16 -4.26 -6.49
N ILE A 34 -28.32 -3.62 -7.29
CA ILE A 34 -28.09 -3.99 -8.69
C ILE A 34 -26.59 -4.10 -8.95
N TYR A 35 -26.21 -4.90 -9.92
CA TYR A 35 -24.88 -4.78 -10.51
C TYR A 35 -24.78 -3.46 -11.28
N PHE A 36 -23.71 -2.69 -11.08
CA PHE A 36 -23.52 -1.37 -11.66
C PHE A 36 -23.32 -1.44 -13.18
N ASP A 37 -22.47 -2.37 -13.65
CA ASP A 37 -22.22 -2.61 -15.06
C ASP A 37 -21.91 -4.08 -15.35
N ASN A 38 -21.95 -4.45 -16.63
CA ASN A 38 -21.55 -5.76 -17.15
C ASN A 38 -20.03 -5.84 -17.33
N THR A 39 -19.30 -5.94 -16.22
CA THR A 39 -17.83 -6.10 -16.20
C THR A 39 -17.43 -7.55 -16.39
N GLN A 40 -16.13 -7.80 -16.55
CA GLN A 40 -15.59 -9.17 -16.68
C GLN A 40 -15.87 -10.04 -15.43
N TYR A 41 -15.94 -9.42 -14.25
CA TYR A 41 -16.25 -10.07 -12.97
C TYR A 41 -17.53 -9.46 -12.40
N LEU A 42 -18.67 -10.00 -12.83
CA LEU A 42 -19.97 -9.42 -12.53
C LEU A 42 -20.18 -9.22 -11.02
N ALA A 43 -19.82 -10.21 -10.20
CA ALA A 43 -20.03 -10.19 -8.76
C ALA A 43 -18.82 -9.74 -7.92
N ALA A 44 -18.03 -8.81 -8.46
CA ALA A 44 -17.10 -8.05 -7.63
C ALA A 44 -17.88 -7.10 -6.69
N ALA A 45 -17.44 -6.96 -5.43
CA ALA A 45 -18.11 -6.11 -4.45
C ALA A 45 -18.22 -4.64 -4.89
N TYR A 46 -17.19 -4.13 -5.59
CA TYR A 46 -17.21 -2.78 -6.19
C TYR A 46 -18.19 -2.67 -7.37
N ASN A 47 -18.77 -3.75 -7.86
CA ASN A 47 -19.74 -3.72 -8.95
C ASN A 47 -21.18 -3.78 -8.42
N VAL A 48 -21.41 -3.74 -7.11
CA VAL A 48 -22.77 -3.76 -6.52
C VAL A 48 -23.10 -2.38 -5.99
N VAL A 49 -24.23 -1.81 -6.42
CA VAL A 49 -24.70 -0.50 -5.97
C VAL A 49 -26.08 -0.60 -5.35
N GLN A 50 -26.27 0.20 -4.30
CA GLN A 50 -27.53 0.30 -3.60
C GLN A 50 -28.50 1.21 -4.36
N MET A 51 -29.74 0.77 -4.54
CA MET A 51 -30.82 1.48 -5.21
C MET A 51 -32.04 1.61 -4.31
N SER A 52 -32.86 2.63 -4.56
CA SER A 52 -34.18 2.75 -3.92
C SER A 52 -35.11 1.70 -4.51
N TRP A 53 -35.70 0.86 -3.64
CA TRP A 53 -36.63 -0.18 -4.10
C TRP A 53 -37.87 0.44 -4.74
N SER A 54 -38.45 1.49 -4.16
CA SER A 54 -39.61 2.20 -4.70
C SER A 54 -39.35 2.79 -6.08
N THR A 55 -38.13 3.25 -6.33
CA THR A 55 -37.70 3.73 -7.66
C THR A 55 -37.64 2.59 -8.67
N LEU A 56 -37.03 1.46 -8.32
CA LEU A 56 -36.96 0.28 -9.18
C LEU A 56 -38.35 -0.33 -9.42
N GLN A 57 -39.17 -0.44 -8.38
CA GLN A 57 -40.54 -0.95 -8.46
C GLN A 57 -41.40 -0.09 -9.39
N ALA A 58 -41.29 1.23 -9.31
CA ALA A 58 -42.00 2.14 -10.22
C ALA A 58 -41.51 1.98 -11.67
N ALA A 59 -40.20 1.81 -11.88
CA ALA A 59 -39.61 1.62 -13.20
C ALA A 59 -40.07 0.30 -13.85
N PHE A 60 -40.11 -0.80 -13.08
CA PHE A 60 -40.56 -2.10 -13.57
C PHE A 60 -42.08 -2.29 -13.61
N ALA A 61 -42.87 -1.31 -13.16
CA ALA A 61 -44.32 -1.32 -13.37
C ALA A 61 -44.71 -1.20 -14.86
N SER A 62 -43.85 -0.59 -15.68
CA SER A 62 -44.01 -0.50 -17.14
C SER A 62 -42.65 -0.63 -17.82
N PRO A 63 -42.07 -1.85 -17.90
CA PRO A 63 -40.74 -2.05 -18.48
C PRO A 63 -40.75 -1.65 -19.95
N ASN A 64 -39.68 -0.97 -20.40
CA ASN A 64 -39.53 -0.52 -21.77
C ASN A 64 -39.39 -1.68 -22.75
N ARG A 65 -38.75 -2.77 -22.30
CA ARG A 65 -38.52 -3.98 -23.09
C ARG A 65 -38.67 -5.23 -22.22
N SER A 66 -39.09 -6.33 -22.83
CA SER A 66 -39.22 -7.61 -22.15
C SER A 66 -39.01 -8.80 -23.09
N ASP A 67 -38.60 -9.93 -22.54
CA ASP A 67 -38.52 -11.23 -23.22
C ASP A 67 -38.88 -12.35 -22.24
N ILE A 68 -39.39 -13.48 -22.74
CA ILE A 68 -39.86 -14.61 -21.92
C ILE A 68 -39.49 -15.93 -22.57
N ALA A 69 -38.74 -16.76 -21.84
CA ALA A 69 -38.35 -18.10 -22.25
C ALA A 69 -39.09 -19.13 -21.38
N SER A 70 -39.68 -20.16 -22.02
CA SER A 70 -40.36 -21.25 -21.32
C SER A 70 -39.53 -22.52 -21.35
N PHE A 71 -39.49 -23.27 -20.25
CA PHE A 71 -38.76 -24.53 -20.14
C PHE A 71 -39.53 -25.57 -19.31
N THR A 72 -39.06 -26.83 -19.35
CA THR A 72 -39.65 -27.94 -18.60
C THR A 72 -38.79 -28.24 -17.38
N GLY A 73 -39.28 -27.91 -16.18
CA GLY A 73 -38.59 -28.17 -14.92
C GLY A 73 -39.05 -29.47 -14.26
N LEU A 74 -38.82 -29.59 -12.95
CA LEU A 74 -39.26 -30.72 -12.12
C LEU A 74 -40.24 -30.28 -11.03
N ASP A 75 -41.25 -31.11 -10.76
CA ASP A 75 -42.22 -30.87 -9.68
C ASP A 75 -41.57 -31.10 -8.31
N TRP A 76 -41.15 -29.99 -7.68
CA TRP A 76 -40.52 -29.99 -6.36
C TRP A 76 -41.49 -30.19 -5.18
N THR A 77 -42.81 -30.25 -5.42
CA THR A 77 -43.82 -30.43 -4.36
C THR A 77 -43.86 -31.87 -3.84
N LYS A 78 -43.19 -32.79 -4.53
CA LYS A 78 -42.96 -34.19 -4.14
C LYS A 78 -41.49 -34.40 -3.80
N PRO A 79 -41.09 -35.49 -3.12
CA PRO A 79 -39.68 -35.78 -2.88
C PRO A 79 -38.85 -35.86 -4.17
N TYR A 80 -37.58 -35.43 -4.09
CA TYR A 80 -36.60 -35.51 -5.19
C TYR A 80 -36.46 -36.95 -5.70
N PRO A 81 -36.41 -37.21 -7.03
CA PRO A 81 -36.17 -36.26 -8.13
C PRO A 81 -37.41 -35.67 -8.80
N GLY A 82 -38.61 -35.85 -8.23
CA GLY A 82 -39.86 -35.33 -8.82
C GLY A 82 -40.17 -35.89 -10.21
N SER A 83 -41.12 -35.27 -10.91
CA SER A 83 -41.47 -35.59 -12.29
C SER A 83 -41.38 -34.36 -13.19
N PRO A 84 -41.03 -34.51 -14.48
CA PRO A 84 -41.03 -33.40 -15.43
C PRO A 84 -42.36 -32.67 -15.47
N LEU A 85 -42.30 -31.34 -15.43
CA LEU A 85 -43.46 -30.46 -15.43
C LEU A 85 -43.19 -29.24 -16.30
N SER A 86 -44.06 -29.03 -17.29
CA SER A 86 -43.98 -27.88 -18.19
C SER A 86 -44.61 -26.63 -17.59
N GLY A 87 -44.21 -25.46 -18.10
CA GLY A 87 -44.78 -24.17 -17.72
C GLY A 87 -43.92 -23.36 -16.75
N PHE A 88 -42.64 -23.71 -16.58
CA PHE A 88 -41.67 -22.82 -15.96
C PHE A 88 -41.26 -21.75 -16.96
N THR A 89 -41.00 -20.55 -16.47
CA THR A 89 -40.65 -19.39 -17.30
C THR A 89 -39.51 -18.59 -16.68
N ALA A 90 -38.60 -18.10 -17.52
CA ALA A 90 -37.62 -17.09 -17.17
C ALA A 90 -37.98 -15.80 -17.92
N HIS A 91 -38.01 -14.68 -17.20
CA HIS A 91 -38.45 -13.39 -17.72
C HIS A 91 -37.29 -12.41 -17.65
N LEU A 92 -37.11 -11.65 -18.73
CA LEU A 92 -36.23 -10.49 -18.80
C LEU A 92 -37.09 -9.24 -18.92
N ARG A 93 -36.81 -8.24 -18.07
CA ARG A 93 -37.45 -6.91 -18.12
C ARG A 93 -36.37 -5.85 -18.08
N ILE A 94 -36.44 -4.85 -18.96
CA ILE A 94 -35.51 -3.72 -18.98
C ILE A 94 -36.28 -2.43 -18.78
N ALA A 95 -35.90 -1.68 -17.76
CA ALA A 95 -36.38 -0.32 -17.50
C ALA A 95 -35.30 0.69 -17.88
N ASP A 96 -35.64 1.66 -18.70
CA ASP A 96 -34.74 2.71 -19.14
C ASP A 96 -34.69 3.88 -18.16
N GLU A 97 -33.56 4.58 -18.14
CA GLU A 97 -33.38 5.85 -17.41
C GLU A 97 -33.71 5.82 -15.91
N VAL A 98 -33.40 4.72 -15.22
CA VAL A 98 -33.55 4.62 -13.77
C VAL A 98 -32.53 5.55 -13.10
N ARG A 99 -33.00 6.41 -12.18
CA ARG A 99 -32.14 7.34 -11.44
C ARG A 99 -31.45 6.65 -10.28
N PHE A 100 -30.17 6.96 -10.10
CA PHE A 100 -29.45 6.61 -8.89
C PHE A 100 -29.94 7.43 -7.69
N PRO A 101 -29.92 6.87 -6.47
CA PRO A 101 -30.19 7.64 -5.27
C PRO A 101 -29.03 8.63 -5.00
N PRO A 102 -29.29 9.77 -4.30
CA PRO A 102 -28.25 10.74 -3.93
C PRO A 102 -27.07 10.14 -3.15
N ALA A 103 -27.32 9.03 -2.45
CA ALA A 103 -26.27 8.28 -1.75
C ALA A 103 -25.21 7.69 -2.69
N VAL A 104 -25.53 7.44 -3.96
CA VAL A 104 -24.62 6.89 -4.98
C VAL A 104 -23.99 8.01 -5.82
N THR A 105 -24.76 9.00 -6.26
CA THR A 105 -24.28 10.18 -7.01
C THR A 105 -25.29 11.32 -6.93
N ASP A 106 -24.79 12.55 -6.86
CA ASP A 106 -25.59 13.79 -6.94
C ASP A 106 -25.65 14.34 -8.38
N GLU A 107 -24.94 13.72 -9.32
CA GLU A 107 -24.95 14.08 -10.73
C GLU A 107 -26.27 13.63 -11.40
N ASN A 108 -26.72 14.37 -12.40
CA ASN A 108 -27.95 14.06 -13.14
C ASN A 108 -27.71 12.94 -14.17
N VAL A 109 -27.37 11.74 -13.69
CA VAL A 109 -27.08 10.55 -14.48
C VAL A 109 -28.10 9.44 -14.19
N THR A 110 -28.34 8.59 -15.19
CA THR A 110 -29.29 7.47 -15.14
C THR A 110 -28.62 6.16 -15.54
N THR A 111 -29.31 5.04 -15.36
CA THR A 111 -28.89 3.72 -15.83
C THR A 111 -30.08 2.93 -16.36
N ASN A 112 -29.86 2.07 -17.36
CA ASN A 112 -30.90 1.16 -17.82
C ASN A 112 -30.74 -0.16 -17.07
N VAL A 113 -31.76 -0.55 -16.31
CA VAL A 113 -31.70 -1.71 -15.42
C VAL A 113 -32.42 -2.87 -16.06
N ALA A 114 -31.70 -3.97 -16.25
CA ALA A 114 -32.28 -5.26 -16.62
C ALA A 114 -32.50 -6.11 -15.37
N ALA A 115 -33.69 -6.70 -15.23
CA ALA A 115 -34.04 -7.63 -14.17
C ALA A 115 -34.38 -9.01 -14.77
N LEU A 116 -33.92 -10.06 -14.09
CA LEU A 116 -34.28 -11.45 -14.38
C LEU A 116 -35.11 -12.02 -13.22
N ASN A 117 -36.19 -12.70 -13.57
CA ASN A 117 -37.10 -13.34 -12.61
C ASN A 117 -37.77 -14.58 -13.19
N PHE A 118 -38.32 -15.42 -12.30
CA PHE A 118 -38.79 -16.77 -12.66
C PHE A 118 -40.24 -16.98 -12.27
N GLY A 119 -40.99 -17.62 -13.17
CA GLY A 119 -42.36 -18.04 -12.92
C GLY A 119 -42.49 -19.55 -12.89
N ILE A 120 -43.24 -20.05 -11.91
CA ILE A 120 -43.59 -21.48 -11.80
C ILE A 120 -44.97 -21.80 -12.41
N PRO A 121 -45.21 -23.07 -12.79
CA PRO A 121 -46.49 -23.51 -13.33
C PRO A 121 -47.68 -23.27 -12.37
N PRO A 122 -48.91 -23.03 -12.90
CA PRO A 122 -50.11 -22.85 -12.07
C PRO A 122 -50.39 -24.00 -11.10
N SER A 123 -50.03 -25.23 -11.47
CA SER A 123 -50.20 -26.42 -10.63
C SER A 123 -49.35 -26.38 -9.35
N MET A 124 -48.28 -25.59 -9.33
CA MET A 124 -47.37 -25.42 -8.19
C MET A 124 -47.64 -24.13 -7.40
N ARG A 125 -48.69 -23.37 -7.72
CA ARG A 125 -49.08 -22.15 -6.99
C ARG A 125 -50.23 -22.41 -6.01
N LYS A 126 -50.21 -21.67 -4.90
CA LYS A 126 -51.32 -21.49 -3.96
C LYS A 126 -52.34 -20.50 -4.55
N GLU A 127 -53.54 -20.42 -3.97
CA GLU A 127 -54.58 -19.48 -4.41
C GLU A 127 -54.16 -18.01 -4.29
N ASN A 128 -53.26 -17.68 -3.36
CA ASN A 128 -52.70 -16.34 -3.16
C ASN A 128 -51.55 -16.00 -4.14
N GLY A 129 -51.25 -16.86 -5.11
CA GLY A 129 -50.22 -16.65 -6.13
C GLY A 129 -48.80 -17.11 -5.76
N LEU A 130 -48.53 -17.40 -4.48
CA LEU A 130 -47.23 -17.88 -4.00
C LEU A 130 -46.98 -19.36 -4.33
N PRO A 131 -45.72 -19.85 -4.33
CA PRO A 131 -45.41 -21.27 -4.47
C PRO A 131 -46.05 -22.13 -3.37
N LYS A 132 -46.47 -23.34 -3.76
CA LYS A 132 -46.68 -24.46 -2.83
C LYS A 132 -45.33 -24.83 -2.20
N SER A 133 -45.37 -25.31 -0.95
CA SER A 133 -44.15 -25.69 -0.23
C SER A 133 -43.33 -26.71 -1.03
N MET A 134 -42.03 -26.43 -1.13
CA MET A 134 -41.05 -27.34 -1.71
C MET A 134 -40.71 -28.44 -0.69
N HIS A 135 -40.59 -29.69 -1.14
CA HIS A 135 -40.21 -30.77 -0.25
C HIS A 135 -38.74 -30.58 0.21
N SER A 136 -38.43 -30.88 1.48
CA SER A 136 -37.11 -30.61 2.09
C SER A 136 -35.92 -31.33 1.44
N SER A 137 -36.17 -32.30 0.57
CA SER A 137 -35.15 -33.00 -0.22
C SER A 137 -34.58 -32.17 -1.37
N TRP A 138 -35.17 -31.02 -1.70
CA TRP A 138 -34.79 -30.22 -2.87
C TRP A 138 -33.86 -29.07 -2.51
N TYR A 139 -32.99 -28.74 -3.46
CA TYR A 139 -32.24 -27.50 -3.52
C TYR A 139 -32.18 -27.05 -4.98
N VAL A 140 -32.61 -25.82 -5.27
CA VAL A 140 -32.68 -25.29 -6.65
C VAL A 140 -31.70 -24.13 -6.79
N CYS A 141 -30.89 -24.15 -7.85
CA CYS A 141 -29.93 -23.09 -8.17
C CYS A 141 -30.31 -22.41 -9.49
N GLN A 142 -30.16 -21.10 -9.56
CA GLN A 142 -30.31 -20.29 -10.77
C GLN A 142 -28.98 -19.58 -11.03
N HIS A 143 -28.28 -19.97 -12.08
CA HIS A 143 -27.03 -19.34 -12.50
C HIS A 143 -27.30 -18.35 -13.64
N TYR A 144 -26.68 -17.17 -13.57
CA TYR A 144 -26.86 -16.07 -14.50
C TYR A 144 -25.55 -15.75 -15.21
N TYR A 145 -25.57 -15.74 -16.54
CA TYR A 145 -24.47 -15.31 -17.38
C TYR A 145 -24.95 -14.20 -18.33
N ILE A 146 -24.10 -13.21 -18.57
CA ILE A 146 -24.38 -12.11 -19.50
C ILE A 146 -23.27 -12.05 -20.54
N SER A 147 -23.63 -12.06 -21.83
CA SER A 147 -22.66 -11.89 -22.92
C SER A 147 -23.12 -10.83 -23.93
N THR A 148 -22.17 -10.08 -24.45
CA THR A 148 -22.37 -9.12 -25.55
C THR A 148 -21.75 -9.60 -26.87
N LEU A 149 -21.20 -10.83 -26.91
CA LEU A 149 -20.58 -11.39 -28.11
C LEU A 149 -21.59 -11.93 -29.15
N PRO A 150 -22.71 -12.58 -28.77
CA PRO A 150 -23.68 -13.05 -29.76
C PRO A 150 -24.23 -11.89 -30.59
N ASP A 151 -24.34 -12.08 -31.91
CA ASP A 151 -24.80 -11.05 -32.84
C ASP A 151 -26.17 -10.48 -32.42
N PRO A 152 -26.28 -9.17 -32.10
CA PRO A 152 -27.53 -8.54 -31.66
C PRO A 152 -28.61 -8.47 -32.73
N THR A 153 -28.25 -8.66 -34.01
CA THR A 153 -29.22 -8.60 -35.11
C THR A 153 -29.92 -9.94 -35.37
N SER A 154 -29.41 -11.01 -34.75
CA SER A 154 -29.97 -12.35 -34.85
C SER A 154 -30.84 -12.64 -33.63
N ASP A 155 -32.03 -13.20 -33.86
CA ASP A 155 -32.90 -13.69 -32.79
C ASP A 155 -32.19 -14.79 -32.00
N ILE A 156 -32.35 -14.78 -30.68
CA ILE A 156 -31.79 -15.82 -29.79
C ILE A 156 -32.86 -16.88 -29.57
N ALA A 157 -32.49 -18.13 -29.82
CA ALA A 157 -33.35 -19.26 -29.49
C ALA A 157 -33.43 -19.43 -27.97
N HIS A 158 -34.65 -19.42 -27.43
CA HIS A 158 -34.91 -19.47 -25.98
C HIS A 158 -34.44 -20.75 -25.28
N ASP A 159 -34.29 -21.84 -26.03
CA ASP A 159 -33.71 -23.11 -25.57
C ASP A 159 -32.17 -23.12 -25.58
N CYS A 160 -31.55 -21.97 -25.87
CA CYS A 160 -30.11 -21.78 -26.01
C CYS A 160 -29.47 -22.60 -27.14
N SER A 161 -30.25 -23.07 -28.13
CA SER A 161 -29.75 -23.88 -29.26
C SER A 161 -28.76 -23.15 -30.17
N PHE A 162 -28.63 -21.83 -30.06
CA PHE A 162 -27.58 -21.06 -30.73
C PHE A 162 -26.18 -21.35 -30.17
N LEU A 163 -26.08 -21.87 -28.95
CA LEU A 163 -24.81 -22.32 -28.37
C LEU A 163 -24.35 -23.63 -29.01
N PRO A 164 -23.04 -23.83 -29.24
CA PRO A 164 -22.51 -25.11 -29.70
C PRO A 164 -23.01 -26.26 -28.82
N SER A 165 -23.35 -27.40 -29.43
CA SER A 165 -23.85 -28.56 -28.70
C SER A 165 -22.88 -29.07 -27.63
N GLN A 166 -21.57 -28.88 -27.84
CA GLN A 166 -20.53 -29.18 -26.86
C GLN A 166 -20.56 -28.19 -25.68
N CYS A 167 -20.71 -26.89 -25.94
CA CYS A 167 -20.89 -25.86 -24.91
C CYS A 167 -22.07 -26.18 -24.00
N GLN A 168 -23.24 -26.50 -24.58
CA GLN A 168 -24.42 -26.84 -23.78
C GLN A 168 -24.19 -28.08 -22.89
N LYS A 169 -23.53 -29.11 -23.42
CA LYS A 169 -23.21 -30.32 -22.65
C LYS A 169 -22.25 -30.02 -21.51
N ASP A 170 -21.17 -29.32 -21.79
CA ASP A 170 -20.13 -29.04 -20.79
C ASP A 170 -20.64 -28.08 -19.72
N LEU A 171 -21.45 -27.08 -20.09
CA LEU A 171 -22.08 -26.16 -19.14
C LEU A 171 -23.07 -26.88 -18.22
N LYS A 172 -23.88 -27.80 -18.75
CA LYS A 172 -24.78 -28.61 -17.90
C LYS A 172 -23.99 -29.57 -17.01
N ALA A 173 -22.90 -30.14 -17.52
CA ALA A 173 -22.04 -31.05 -16.76
C ALA A 173 -21.31 -30.32 -15.62
N SER A 174 -20.75 -29.13 -15.87
CA SER A 174 -20.03 -28.37 -14.86
C SER A 174 -20.91 -28.02 -13.66
N LEU A 175 -22.19 -27.70 -13.91
CA LEU A 175 -23.16 -27.37 -12.87
C LEU A 175 -23.69 -28.58 -12.07
N THR A 176 -23.39 -29.82 -12.49
CA THR A 176 -23.95 -31.04 -11.87
C THR A 176 -22.91 -32.03 -11.36
N GLN A 177 -21.72 -32.10 -11.97
CA GLN A 177 -20.70 -33.12 -11.70
C GLN A 177 -20.21 -33.13 -10.24
N ASN A 178 -20.12 -31.96 -9.61
CA ASN A 178 -19.65 -31.78 -8.23
C ASN A 178 -20.74 -31.20 -7.32
N TRP A 179 -22.01 -31.51 -7.59
CA TRP A 179 -23.15 -30.95 -6.84
C TRP A 179 -23.04 -31.19 -5.33
N GLY A 180 -23.07 -30.12 -4.54
CA GLY A 180 -22.96 -30.17 -3.09
C GLY A 180 -21.56 -30.43 -2.52
N ALA A 181 -20.52 -30.52 -3.36
CA ALA A 181 -19.14 -30.78 -2.91
C ALA A 181 -18.60 -29.72 -1.94
N PHE A 182 -19.10 -28.48 -2.04
CA PHE A 182 -18.64 -27.33 -1.27
C PHE A 182 -19.50 -27.02 -0.04
N LYS A 183 -20.55 -27.82 0.25
CA LYS A 183 -21.42 -27.57 1.42
C LYS A 183 -20.72 -27.80 2.76
N SER A 184 -19.66 -28.62 2.80
CA SER A 184 -18.96 -28.93 4.05
C SER A 184 -18.12 -27.77 4.60
N ASP A 185 -17.96 -26.67 3.84
CA ASP A 185 -17.38 -25.43 4.34
C ASP A 185 -18.34 -24.74 5.33
N PRO A 186 -18.00 -24.66 6.63
CA PRO A 186 -18.85 -24.08 7.65
C PRO A 186 -19.06 -22.57 7.53
N GLU A 187 -18.20 -21.85 6.78
CA GLU A 187 -18.20 -20.39 6.71
C GLU A 187 -18.89 -19.84 5.45
N SER A 188 -19.07 -20.64 4.38
CA SER A 188 -19.64 -20.14 3.11
C SER A 188 -20.39 -21.16 2.23
N GLY A 189 -20.41 -22.45 2.58
CA GLY A 189 -20.84 -23.52 1.69
C GLY A 189 -22.36 -23.64 1.44
N THR A 190 -22.85 -23.21 0.28
CA THR A 190 -24.20 -23.56 -0.22
C THR A 190 -24.15 -24.69 -1.25
N MET A 191 -25.27 -25.40 -1.51
CA MET A 191 -25.29 -26.47 -2.53
C MET A 191 -24.87 -26.00 -3.94
N CYS A 192 -25.03 -24.70 -4.23
CA CYS A 192 -24.72 -24.07 -5.52
C CYS A 192 -23.35 -23.38 -5.57
N SER A 193 -22.66 -23.23 -4.43
CA SER A 193 -21.54 -22.29 -4.26
C SER A 193 -20.29 -22.66 -5.06
N GLY A 194 -20.12 -23.94 -5.43
CA GLY A 194 -18.91 -24.46 -6.06
C GLY A 194 -18.50 -23.88 -7.41
N TRP A 195 -19.29 -22.98 -7.98
CA TRP A 195 -19.09 -22.40 -9.31
C TRP A 195 -19.60 -20.96 -9.43
N ALA A 196 -19.92 -20.32 -8.30
CA ALA A 196 -20.18 -18.88 -8.31
C ALA A 196 -18.88 -18.17 -8.68
N LEU A 197 -18.95 -17.16 -9.56
CA LEU A 197 -17.80 -16.34 -10.00
C LEU A 197 -16.78 -17.03 -10.91
N ASP A 198 -16.93 -18.32 -11.17
CA ASP A 198 -16.08 -19.05 -12.12
C ASP A 198 -16.36 -18.63 -13.56
N THR A 199 -15.29 -18.65 -14.36
CA THR A 199 -15.39 -18.41 -15.81
C THR A 199 -16.17 -19.55 -16.46
N ILE A 200 -17.07 -19.21 -17.39
CA ILE A 200 -17.83 -20.16 -18.17
C ILE A 200 -16.90 -21.20 -18.84
N THR A 201 -17.41 -22.42 -19.00
CA THR A 201 -16.67 -23.56 -19.58
C THR A 201 -16.00 -23.18 -20.90
N GLU A 202 -14.80 -23.68 -21.14
CA GLU A 202 -13.96 -23.30 -22.29
C GLU A 202 -14.68 -23.49 -23.63
N SER A 203 -15.48 -24.56 -23.76
CA SER A 203 -16.27 -24.83 -24.96
C SER A 203 -17.32 -23.76 -25.27
N CYS A 204 -17.72 -22.95 -24.28
CA CYS A 204 -18.63 -21.82 -24.44
C CYS A 204 -17.92 -20.48 -24.71
N GLN A 205 -16.62 -20.36 -24.42
CA GLN A 205 -15.93 -19.06 -24.44
C GLN A 205 -15.81 -18.45 -25.83
N THR A 206 -15.78 -19.25 -26.89
CA THR A 206 -15.76 -18.73 -28.27
C THR A 206 -17.06 -18.03 -28.65
N THR A 207 -18.19 -18.44 -28.07
CA THR A 207 -19.53 -17.90 -28.36
C THR A 207 -19.94 -16.83 -27.35
N LEU A 208 -19.59 -17.02 -26.07
CA LEU A 208 -20.05 -16.17 -24.97
C LEU A 208 -18.95 -15.29 -24.36
N GLY A 209 -17.68 -15.55 -24.65
CA GLY A 209 -16.54 -14.88 -24.04
C GLY A 209 -16.19 -15.48 -22.68
N ARG A 210 -15.26 -14.85 -21.97
CA ARG A 210 -14.84 -15.25 -20.61
C ARG A 210 -15.78 -14.66 -19.56
N VAL A 211 -17.07 -15.00 -19.66
CA VAL A 211 -18.12 -14.49 -18.75
C VAL A 211 -18.13 -15.32 -17.46
N THR A 212 -18.39 -14.68 -16.32
CA THR A 212 -18.51 -15.35 -15.02
C THR A 212 -19.96 -15.52 -14.59
N ALA A 213 -20.28 -16.57 -13.85
CA ALA A 213 -21.61 -16.79 -13.32
C ALA A 213 -21.87 -16.00 -12.02
N ASP A 214 -23.07 -15.45 -11.87
CA ASP A 214 -23.65 -15.22 -10.55
C ASP A 214 -24.69 -16.32 -10.25
N VAL A 215 -25.03 -16.57 -8.99
CA VAL A 215 -25.92 -17.69 -8.60
C VAL A 215 -26.87 -17.33 -7.47
N LEU A 216 -28.14 -17.70 -7.62
CA LEU A 216 -29.15 -17.69 -6.57
C LEU A 216 -29.55 -19.12 -6.20
N GLY A 217 -29.46 -19.45 -4.91
CA GLY A 217 -29.83 -20.76 -4.36
C GLY A 217 -31.09 -20.68 -3.51
N CYS A 218 -31.90 -21.75 -3.52
CA CYS A 218 -33.13 -21.83 -2.73
C CYS A 218 -33.36 -23.25 -2.21
N GLU A 219 -33.58 -23.38 -0.91
CA GLU A 219 -34.08 -24.59 -0.25
C GLU A 219 -35.51 -24.40 0.30
N ALA A 220 -36.06 -25.47 0.87
CA ALA A 220 -37.48 -25.49 1.25
C ALA A 220 -37.87 -24.38 2.24
N SER A 221 -37.00 -24.06 3.20
CA SER A 221 -37.23 -23.00 4.18
C SER A 221 -37.24 -21.60 3.59
N ASP A 222 -36.54 -21.36 2.47
CA ASP A 222 -36.51 -20.04 1.85
C ASP A 222 -37.86 -19.68 1.22
N LEU A 223 -38.63 -20.69 0.79
CA LEU A 223 -39.97 -20.50 0.25
C LEU A 223 -41.06 -20.37 1.33
N ASP A 224 -40.71 -20.49 2.61
CA ASP A 224 -41.62 -20.20 3.72
C ASP A 224 -41.73 -18.69 4.01
N ASP A 225 -40.77 -17.89 3.55
CA ASP A 225 -40.84 -16.43 3.57
C ASP A 225 -41.52 -15.89 2.31
N ASP A 226 -42.58 -15.10 2.48
CA ASP A 226 -43.40 -14.61 1.37
C ASP A 226 -42.60 -13.69 0.40
N ASP A 227 -41.63 -12.90 0.87
CA ASP A 227 -40.85 -11.98 0.03
C ASP A 227 -39.76 -12.73 -0.77
N ALA A 228 -39.10 -13.71 -0.14
CA ALA A 228 -38.16 -14.61 -0.79
C ALA A 228 -38.85 -15.50 -1.84
N ALA A 229 -40.00 -16.08 -1.48
CA ALA A 229 -40.81 -16.90 -2.37
C ALA A 229 -41.26 -16.14 -3.62
N ARG A 230 -41.62 -14.86 -3.47
CA ARG A 230 -41.97 -13.97 -4.59
C ARG A 230 -40.78 -13.72 -5.51
N SER A 231 -39.64 -13.37 -4.94
CA SER A 231 -38.44 -13.03 -5.70
C SER A 231 -37.87 -14.22 -6.48
N PHE A 232 -38.04 -15.45 -5.96
CA PHE A 232 -37.47 -16.66 -6.57
C PHE A 232 -38.42 -17.39 -7.54
N ALA A 233 -39.73 -17.37 -7.31
CA ALA A 233 -40.67 -18.29 -7.98
C ALA A 233 -41.94 -17.63 -8.54
N VAL A 234 -42.14 -16.33 -8.34
CA VAL A 234 -43.30 -15.60 -8.86
C VAL A 234 -42.86 -14.71 -10.03
N ASP A 235 -43.70 -14.64 -11.06
CA ASP A 235 -43.51 -13.74 -12.20
C ASP A 235 -43.78 -12.28 -11.82
N GLU A 236 -42.93 -11.74 -10.96
CA GLU A 236 -42.88 -10.33 -10.58
C GLU A 236 -41.43 -9.94 -10.29
N VAL A 237 -41.06 -8.69 -10.58
CA VAL A 237 -39.76 -8.17 -10.15
C VAL A 237 -39.91 -7.86 -8.66
N GLY A 238 -39.19 -8.60 -7.83
CA GLY A 238 -39.15 -8.45 -6.38
C GLY A 238 -37.95 -7.63 -5.93
N ARG A 239 -37.96 -7.24 -4.65
CA ARG A 239 -36.86 -6.48 -4.02
C ARG A 239 -35.52 -7.21 -4.11
N LEU A 240 -35.56 -8.53 -4.12
CA LEU A 240 -34.41 -9.42 -4.17
C LEU A 240 -34.21 -10.07 -5.56
N SER A 241 -34.85 -9.55 -6.62
CA SER A 241 -34.61 -10.06 -7.97
C SER A 241 -33.19 -9.72 -8.42
N TRP A 242 -32.63 -10.57 -9.28
CA TRP A 242 -31.32 -10.33 -9.87
C TRP A 242 -31.41 -9.18 -10.89
N MET A 243 -30.51 -8.19 -10.79
CA MET A 243 -30.57 -6.96 -11.58
C MET A 243 -29.18 -6.45 -11.97
N VAL A 244 -29.08 -5.84 -13.16
CA VAL A 244 -27.84 -5.25 -13.69
C VAL A 244 -28.10 -3.97 -14.49
N GLY A 245 -27.31 -2.93 -14.23
CA GLY A 245 -27.33 -1.62 -14.88
C GLY A 245 -26.39 -1.53 -16.09
N THR A 246 -26.39 -0.37 -16.74
CA THR A 246 -25.52 0.00 -17.86
C THR A 246 -24.54 1.12 -17.48
N ASN A 247 -24.01 1.13 -16.24
CA ASN A 247 -23.17 2.21 -15.71
C ASN A 247 -23.94 3.55 -15.62
N PHE A 248 -23.23 4.66 -15.37
CA PHE A 248 -23.74 6.02 -15.49
C PHE A 248 -23.93 6.41 -16.94
N ASN A 249 -25.10 6.95 -17.25
CA ASN A 249 -25.46 7.45 -18.56
C ASN A 249 -26.10 8.83 -18.43
N ASP A 250 -25.81 9.70 -19.39
CA ASP A 250 -26.63 10.90 -19.56
C ASP A 250 -28.07 10.49 -19.91
N PRO A 251 -29.09 11.22 -19.41
CA PRO A 251 -30.46 11.03 -19.84
C PRO A 251 -30.58 11.12 -21.38
N ASN A 252 -31.41 10.27 -21.97
CA ASN A 252 -31.66 10.12 -23.40
C ASN A 252 -30.48 9.59 -24.22
N ASN A 253 -29.51 8.91 -23.59
CA ASN A 253 -28.37 8.32 -24.28
C ASN A 253 -28.79 7.06 -25.07
N GLN A 254 -28.91 7.18 -26.40
CA GLN A 254 -29.25 6.07 -27.28
C GLN A 254 -28.26 4.90 -27.24
N THR A 255 -26.98 5.18 -26.98
CA THR A 255 -25.95 4.14 -26.85
C THR A 255 -26.18 3.27 -25.62
N SER A 256 -26.73 3.84 -24.53
CA SER A 256 -27.02 3.09 -23.31
C SER A 256 -28.22 2.16 -23.48
N TYR A 257 -29.26 2.57 -24.22
CA TYR A 257 -30.39 1.72 -24.59
C TYR A 257 -29.95 0.53 -25.44
N TYR A 258 -29.06 0.80 -26.40
CA TYR A 258 -28.46 -0.24 -27.22
C TYR A 258 -27.62 -1.20 -26.37
N ALA A 259 -26.78 -0.68 -25.46
CA ALA A 259 -25.97 -1.50 -24.57
C ALA A 259 -26.82 -2.43 -23.68
N ALA A 260 -27.94 -1.94 -23.15
CA ALA A 260 -28.87 -2.75 -22.37
C ALA A 260 -29.51 -3.88 -23.22
N SER A 261 -29.84 -3.59 -24.48
CA SER A 261 -30.55 -4.52 -25.36
C SER A 261 -29.63 -5.52 -26.07
N ASN A 262 -28.36 -5.17 -26.24
CA ASN A 262 -27.35 -6.02 -26.90
C ASN A 262 -26.94 -7.24 -26.04
N ARG A 263 -27.22 -7.21 -24.74
CA ARG A 263 -26.88 -8.30 -23.81
C ARG A 263 -27.74 -9.54 -24.09
N THR A 264 -27.09 -10.69 -24.27
CA THR A 264 -27.73 -12.02 -24.17
C THR A 264 -27.61 -12.49 -22.73
N TYR A 265 -28.74 -12.87 -22.15
CA TYR A 265 -28.80 -13.43 -20.82
C TYR A 265 -28.99 -14.95 -20.93
N ILE A 266 -28.10 -15.71 -20.28
CA ILE A 266 -28.19 -17.16 -20.21
C ILE A 266 -28.48 -17.52 -18.76
N VAL A 267 -29.59 -18.20 -18.56
CA VAL A 267 -30.08 -18.62 -17.26
C VAL A 267 -30.02 -20.14 -17.20
N ALA A 268 -29.27 -20.68 -16.25
CA ALA A 268 -29.20 -22.12 -16.01
C ALA A 268 -29.87 -22.45 -14.68
N THR A 269 -31.02 -23.13 -14.74
CA THR A 269 -31.74 -23.61 -13.56
C THR A 269 -31.36 -25.04 -13.27
N VAL A 270 -30.70 -25.27 -12.14
CA VAL A 270 -30.33 -26.60 -11.66
C VAL A 270 -31.35 -27.08 -10.64
N PHE A 271 -32.02 -28.17 -10.97
CA PHE A 271 -32.92 -28.88 -10.09
C PHE A 271 -32.16 -30.03 -9.43
N GLY A 272 -31.73 -29.83 -8.17
CA GLY A 272 -30.93 -30.80 -7.44
C GLY A 272 -31.50 -31.18 -6.08
N TYR A 273 -30.77 -32.05 -5.41
CA TYR A 273 -31.10 -32.53 -4.08
C TYR A 273 -30.40 -31.68 -3.00
N ASN A 274 -30.98 -31.61 -1.80
CA ASN A 274 -30.34 -31.03 -0.62
C ASN A 274 -29.44 -32.06 0.08
N SER A 275 -28.49 -31.64 0.91
CA SER A 275 -27.43 -32.50 1.48
C SER A 275 -27.89 -33.66 2.36
N GLY A 276 -29.14 -33.64 2.82
CA GLY A 276 -29.74 -34.76 3.56
C GLY A 276 -30.20 -35.91 2.67
N TYR A 277 -30.09 -35.78 1.35
CA TYR A 277 -30.52 -36.79 0.38
C TYR A 277 -29.42 -37.82 0.10
N ALA A 278 -29.74 -39.11 0.26
CA ALA A 278 -28.80 -40.22 0.11
C ALA A 278 -28.97 -41.02 -1.21
N GLY A 279 -29.79 -40.54 -2.15
CA GLY A 279 -30.01 -41.22 -3.43
C GLY A 279 -28.94 -40.90 -4.49
N SER A 280 -28.83 -41.74 -5.51
CA SER A 280 -27.81 -41.64 -6.57
C SER A 280 -28.27 -40.86 -7.82
N VAL A 281 -29.44 -40.21 -7.76
CA VAL A 281 -30.02 -39.50 -8.91
C VAL A 281 -29.37 -38.12 -9.08
N GLN A 282 -28.68 -37.92 -10.20
CA GLN A 282 -27.97 -36.69 -10.53
C GLN A 282 -28.92 -35.50 -10.74
N PRO A 283 -28.52 -34.26 -10.40
CA PRO A 283 -29.28 -33.04 -10.69
C PRO A 283 -29.50 -32.83 -12.20
N VAL A 284 -30.54 -32.07 -12.52
CA VAL A 284 -30.92 -31.74 -13.91
C VAL A 284 -30.79 -30.24 -14.15
N VAL A 285 -30.24 -29.85 -15.31
CA VAL A 285 -30.06 -28.43 -15.69
C VAL A 285 -30.92 -28.10 -16.91
N GLU A 286 -31.73 -27.06 -16.75
CA GLU A 286 -32.48 -26.44 -17.83
C GLU A 286 -31.92 -25.07 -18.17
N LEU A 287 -31.74 -24.80 -19.46
CA LEU A 287 -31.20 -23.54 -19.96
C LEU A 287 -32.33 -22.71 -20.55
N ALA A 288 -32.32 -21.42 -20.24
CA ALA A 288 -33.20 -20.42 -20.83
C ALA A 288 -32.36 -19.23 -21.28
N CYS A 289 -32.46 -18.87 -22.55
CA CYS A 289 -31.72 -17.74 -23.12
C CYS A 289 -32.68 -16.62 -23.49
N LEU A 290 -32.34 -15.38 -23.13
CA LEU A 290 -33.21 -14.21 -23.24
C LEU A 290 -32.46 -13.05 -23.88
N ARG A 291 -33.14 -12.35 -24.79
CA ARG A 291 -32.69 -11.08 -25.37
C ARG A 291 -33.90 -10.31 -25.91
N PRO A 292 -34.11 -9.05 -25.50
CA PRO A 292 -35.24 -8.28 -26.00
C PRO A 292 -35.03 -7.92 -27.47
N GLN A 293 -36.11 -7.88 -28.25
CA GLN A 293 -36.04 -7.38 -29.62
C GLN A 293 -35.67 -5.90 -29.64
N TRP A 294 -34.70 -5.52 -30.49
CA TRP A 294 -34.32 -4.13 -30.68
C TRP A 294 -35.35 -3.39 -31.55
N GLY A 295 -36.08 -2.46 -30.94
CA GLY A 295 -36.97 -1.53 -31.64
C GLY A 295 -36.57 -0.09 -31.34
N THR A 296 -36.48 0.78 -32.35
CA THR A 296 -36.27 2.23 -32.17
C THR A 296 -37.33 2.79 -31.23
N THR A 297 -36.91 3.31 -30.07
CA THR A 297 -37.80 3.93 -29.09
C THR A 297 -38.58 5.08 -29.72
N GLN A 298 -39.90 4.98 -29.59
CA GLN A 298 -40.89 5.96 -30.03
C GLN A 298 -40.66 7.27 -29.27
N ALA A 299 -40.44 8.38 -29.98
CA ALA A 299 -40.36 9.71 -29.38
C ALA A 299 -41.67 10.03 -28.65
N THR A 300 -41.62 10.11 -27.32
CA THR A 300 -42.76 10.53 -26.50
C THR A 300 -43.09 11.97 -26.82
N SER A 301 -44.26 12.15 -27.43
CA SER A 301 -44.89 13.41 -27.80
C SER A 301 -44.97 14.37 -26.62
N SER A 302 -44.29 15.52 -26.73
CA SER A 302 -44.61 16.70 -25.95
C SER A 302 -46.01 17.21 -26.37
N SER A 303 -46.97 17.06 -25.47
CA SER A 303 -48.27 17.70 -25.56
C SER A 303 -48.09 19.21 -25.33
N SER A 304 -47.94 19.96 -26.42
CA SER A 304 -48.25 21.40 -26.42
C SER A 304 -49.40 21.65 -27.40
N SER A 305 -50.46 22.23 -26.84
CA SER A 305 -51.72 22.53 -27.48
C SER A 305 -51.60 23.68 -28.49
N SER A 306 -52.24 23.47 -29.64
CA SER A 306 -52.86 24.46 -30.53
C SER A 306 -51.99 25.57 -31.14
N SER A 307 -51.75 25.50 -32.45
CA SER A 307 -52.47 26.35 -33.42
C SER A 307 -52.09 26.00 -34.87
N SER A 308 -53.10 26.12 -35.72
CA SER A 308 -53.17 25.83 -37.15
C SER A 308 -52.19 26.59 -38.04
N SER A 309 -51.63 25.94 -39.07
CA SER A 309 -51.74 26.36 -40.48
C SER A 309 -50.95 25.47 -41.47
N SER A 310 -51.71 24.88 -42.39
CA SER A 310 -51.49 24.63 -43.83
C SER A 310 -50.09 24.53 -44.48
N SER A 311 -50.02 23.52 -45.38
CA SER A 311 -49.31 23.45 -46.68
C SER A 311 -47.79 23.28 -46.65
N SER A 312 -47.10 22.53 -47.50
CA SER A 312 -47.37 21.62 -48.64
C SER A 312 -46.00 21.12 -49.11
N SER A 313 -45.91 19.88 -49.64
CA SER A 313 -45.00 19.38 -50.71
C SER A 313 -43.56 19.97 -50.83
N SER A 314 -42.46 19.21 -51.02
CA SER A 314 -42.25 18.22 -52.08
C SER A 314 -40.86 17.55 -51.93
N SER A 315 -40.84 16.23 -52.15
CA SER A 315 -39.89 15.41 -52.94
C SER A 315 -38.50 15.94 -53.36
N SER A 316 -37.47 15.09 -53.18
CA SER A 316 -36.70 14.37 -54.25
C SER A 316 -35.25 14.10 -53.80
N SER A 317 -34.86 12.88 -53.42
CA SER A 317 -34.13 11.86 -54.24
C SER A 317 -32.82 12.38 -54.86
N SER A 318 -31.63 11.84 -54.59
CA SER A 318 -31.08 10.57 -55.13
C SER A 318 -29.53 10.64 -54.94
N SER A 319 -28.83 9.63 -54.40
CA SER A 319 -28.24 8.41 -54.99
C SER A 319 -26.71 8.48 -55.27
N SER A 320 -26.08 7.29 -55.27
CA SER A 320 -24.72 6.87 -55.69
C SER A 320 -23.56 7.08 -54.69
N SER A 321 -22.90 6.05 -54.11
CA SER A 321 -22.04 4.96 -54.65
C SER A 321 -20.82 5.50 -55.42
N SER A 322 -19.55 5.12 -55.21
CA SER A 322 -18.98 3.75 -55.18
C SER A 322 -17.47 3.77 -54.82
N SER A 323 -17.02 2.81 -53.99
CA SER A 323 -15.93 1.82 -54.17
C SER A 323 -14.45 2.18 -54.53
N SER A 324 -13.53 1.66 -53.68
CA SER A 324 -12.28 0.87 -53.92
C SER A 324 -11.14 1.43 -54.79
N SER A 325 -9.83 1.29 -54.50
CA SER A 325 -9.02 0.04 -54.41
C SER A 325 -7.56 0.40 -54.05
N SER A 326 -6.90 -0.15 -53.00
CA SER A 326 -5.87 -1.22 -52.99
C SER A 326 -4.72 -1.21 -54.03
N SER A 327 -3.45 -1.21 -53.56
CA SER A 327 -2.46 -2.31 -53.72
C SER A 327 -1.02 -1.94 -53.27
N SER A 328 -0.28 -2.96 -52.87
CA SER A 328 1.00 -3.00 -52.12
C SER A 328 2.23 -3.33 -53.00
N PHE A 329 3.43 -3.41 -52.37
CA PHE A 329 4.66 -4.21 -52.64
C PHE A 329 5.97 -3.38 -52.67
N THR A 330 7.22 -3.86 -52.42
CA THR A 330 7.94 -4.52 -51.30
C THR A 330 9.47 -4.29 -51.52
N SER A 331 10.29 -4.22 -50.44
CA SER A 331 11.75 -4.58 -50.24
C SER A 331 12.96 -3.95 -50.99
N THR A 332 13.80 -3.19 -50.23
CA THR A 332 15.30 -3.25 -49.90
C THR A 332 16.39 -3.60 -50.95
N PRO A 333 17.74 -3.48 -50.68
CA PRO A 333 18.58 -2.67 -49.72
C PRO A 333 19.85 -2.00 -50.38
N SER A 334 20.68 -1.20 -49.65
CA SER A 334 22.15 -0.99 -49.89
C SER A 334 22.83 -0.09 -48.82
N ASP A 335 24.00 -0.52 -48.34
CA ASP A 335 25.13 0.20 -47.66
C ASP A 335 26.42 -0.23 -48.43
N PRO A 336 27.67 0.35 -48.33
CA PRO A 336 28.34 0.88 -47.11
C PRO A 336 29.43 2.01 -47.26
N SER A 337 29.90 2.53 -46.11
CA SER A 337 31.31 2.89 -45.71
C SER A 337 32.11 4.07 -46.34
N SER A 338 32.53 5.06 -45.51
CA SER A 338 33.86 5.14 -44.84
C SER A 338 34.46 6.57 -44.62
N MET A 339 35.20 6.69 -43.49
CA MET A 339 36.37 7.57 -43.19
C MET A 339 36.16 9.09 -42.97
N THR A 340 36.77 9.80 -42.00
CA THR A 340 37.70 9.55 -40.87
C THR A 340 37.89 10.88 -40.10
N SER A 341 38.12 10.80 -38.77
CA SER A 341 38.98 11.64 -37.90
C SER A 341 38.82 13.19 -37.90
N THR A 342 38.87 13.90 -36.78
CA THR A 342 39.95 13.91 -35.75
C THR A 342 39.39 14.63 -34.50
N THR A 343 39.27 14.01 -33.33
CA THR A 343 40.25 13.93 -32.21
C THR A 343 40.96 15.25 -31.86
N SER A 344 40.82 15.68 -30.60
CA SER A 344 41.91 15.75 -29.60
C SER A 344 41.45 16.53 -28.36
N SER A 345 41.34 15.91 -27.17
CA SER A 345 42.43 15.59 -26.22
C SER A 345 42.70 16.78 -25.28
N SER A 346 42.34 16.76 -24.00
CA SER A 346 42.76 15.90 -22.87
C SER A 346 44.05 16.35 -22.17
N SER A 347 44.11 16.00 -20.88
CA SER A 347 45.32 15.72 -20.07
C SER A 347 45.98 16.95 -19.40
N ALA A 348 46.68 16.83 -18.27
CA ALA A 348 47.35 15.68 -17.67
C ALA A 348 47.66 15.97 -16.17
N ILE A 349 47.57 15.01 -15.23
CA ILE A 349 48.56 13.97 -14.85
C ILE A 349 49.77 14.50 -14.05
N SER A 350 49.98 13.96 -12.85
CA SER A 350 51.16 13.15 -12.42
C SER A 350 51.04 12.85 -10.92
N GLY A 351 51.28 11.65 -10.38
CA GLY A 351 51.97 10.46 -10.90
C GLY A 351 53.23 10.17 -10.08
N SER A 352 53.29 9.00 -9.44
CA SER A 352 54.45 8.19 -9.00
C SER A 352 54.23 7.64 -7.58
N SER A 353 54.27 6.36 -7.19
CA SER A 353 54.63 5.03 -7.72
C SER A 353 55.68 4.34 -6.82
N THR A 354 55.51 3.02 -6.67
CA THR A 354 56.42 1.97 -6.16
C THR A 354 56.56 1.81 -4.64
N ALA A 355 56.75 0.62 -4.03
CA ALA A 355 56.44 -0.81 -4.23
C ALA A 355 57.37 -1.60 -3.26
N ALA A 356 56.90 -2.78 -2.80
CA ALA A 356 57.61 -3.89 -2.10
C ALA A 356 57.23 -4.04 -0.61
N SER A 357 57.09 -5.22 0.03
CA SER A 357 56.97 -6.63 -0.34
C SER A 357 56.64 -7.41 0.95
N SER A 358 55.75 -8.40 0.87
CA SER A 358 55.63 -9.64 1.67
C SER A 358 56.35 -9.80 3.02
N ALA A 359 55.60 -10.14 4.09
CA ALA A 359 55.80 -11.34 4.92
C ALA A 359 54.79 -11.42 6.08
N ALA A 360 54.16 -12.59 6.23
CA ALA A 360 53.32 -12.95 7.37
C ALA A 360 54.08 -12.91 8.71
N ARG A 361 53.42 -12.45 9.77
CA ARG A 361 53.61 -12.90 11.16
C ARG A 361 52.36 -12.62 11.98
N THR A 362 51.69 -13.71 12.33
CA THR A 362 50.77 -13.85 13.48
C THR A 362 51.38 -13.24 14.74
N SER A 363 50.61 -12.44 15.50
CA SER A 363 50.64 -12.33 16.98
C SER A 363 49.58 -11.32 17.48
N SER A 364 48.49 -11.87 18.03
CA SER A 364 47.78 -11.41 19.24
C SER A 364 47.96 -9.95 19.72
N SER A 365 46.91 -9.13 19.56
CA SER A 365 46.64 -7.94 20.39
C SER A 365 45.17 -7.49 20.25
N SER A 366 44.22 -8.40 20.44
CA SER A 366 42.87 -8.04 20.89
C SER A 366 42.97 -7.76 22.39
N LEU A 367 42.72 -6.53 22.84
CA LEU A 367 42.35 -6.10 24.23
C LEU A 367 42.69 -4.63 24.57
N ILE A 368 43.07 -3.75 23.63
CA ILE A 368 43.34 -2.32 23.94
C ILE A 368 42.64 -1.34 22.97
N THR A 369 41.42 -1.67 22.55
CA THR A 369 40.54 -0.72 21.82
C THR A 369 39.26 -0.41 22.59
N ASP A 370 38.73 -1.36 23.36
CA ASP A 370 37.50 -1.16 24.14
C ASP A 370 37.67 -0.24 25.38
N PHE A 371 38.92 -0.02 25.82
CA PHE A 371 39.20 0.76 27.03
C PHE A 371 39.19 2.29 26.83
N LYS A 372 39.06 2.79 25.59
CA LYS A 372 39.05 4.24 25.29
C LYS A 372 37.66 4.84 25.08
N GLN A 373 36.67 4.05 24.66
CA GLN A 373 35.30 4.54 24.41
C GLN A 373 34.49 4.69 25.71
N ASN A 374 34.66 3.80 26.69
CA ASN A 374 33.93 3.91 27.96
C ASN A 374 34.37 5.08 28.87
N ASN A 375 35.58 5.60 28.69
CA ASN A 375 36.03 6.84 29.37
C ASN A 375 35.59 8.13 28.66
N TYR A 376 35.10 8.05 27.42
CA TYR A 376 34.64 9.20 26.63
C TYR A 376 33.31 9.76 27.17
N PHE A 377 32.36 8.87 27.48
CA PHE A 377 31.02 9.24 27.95
C PHE A 377 30.99 9.70 29.41
N HIS A 378 31.77 9.07 30.29
CA HIS A 378 31.86 9.47 31.69
C HIS A 378 32.43 10.89 31.86
N CYS A 379 33.37 11.34 31.01
CA CYS A 379 33.93 12.68 31.11
C CYS A 379 32.98 13.79 30.62
N ILE A 380 32.17 13.55 29.58
CA ILE A 380 31.19 14.53 29.06
C ILE A 380 29.99 14.64 30.01
N ALA A 381 29.47 13.52 30.52
CA ALA A 381 28.43 13.51 31.55
C ALA A 381 28.88 14.22 32.84
N LEU A 382 30.12 13.96 33.31
CA LEU A 382 30.71 14.67 34.45
C LEU A 382 30.92 16.18 34.18
N LEU A 383 31.16 16.58 32.92
CA LEU A 383 31.22 17.99 32.49
C LEU A 383 29.85 18.66 32.65
N HIS A 384 28.77 18.02 32.18
CA HIS A 384 27.41 18.54 32.30
C HIS A 384 26.95 18.66 33.76
N TYR A 385 27.21 17.64 34.60
CA TYR A 385 26.88 17.67 36.02
C TYR A 385 27.65 18.74 36.82
N ALA A 386 28.93 18.96 36.52
CA ALA A 386 29.73 19.96 37.22
C ALA A 386 29.41 21.41 36.81
N LEU A 387 28.87 21.63 35.60
CA LEU A 387 28.60 22.95 35.04
C LEU A 387 27.16 23.44 35.27
N HIS A 388 26.16 22.55 35.41
CA HIS A 388 24.76 22.94 35.64
C HIS A 388 24.50 23.54 37.04
N SER A 389 25.37 23.30 38.02
CA SER A 389 25.16 23.71 39.42
C SER A 389 25.98 24.92 39.86
N CYS A 390 26.73 25.57 38.96
CA CYS A 390 27.59 26.69 39.31
C CYS A 390 27.04 28.03 38.78
N ASP A 391 26.48 28.81 39.70
CA ASP A 391 26.26 30.26 39.50
C ASP A 391 27.64 30.96 39.42
N TYR A 392 28.07 31.25 38.20
CA TYR A 392 29.38 31.84 37.91
C TYR A 392 29.49 33.31 38.38
N ASP A 393 28.36 34.03 38.50
CA ASP A 393 28.35 35.46 38.86
C ASP A 393 28.64 35.69 40.35
N HIS A 394 28.58 34.66 41.21
CA HIS A 394 28.93 34.74 42.64
C HIS A 394 30.26 34.06 43.01
N CYS A 395 30.92 33.38 42.08
CA CYS A 395 32.01 32.47 42.43
C CYS A 395 33.42 33.11 42.41
N LEU A 396 33.57 34.34 41.93
CA LEU A 396 34.88 35.00 41.80
C LEU A 396 35.40 35.67 43.08
N ASP A 397 34.53 36.09 44.03
CA ASP A 397 34.98 36.95 45.13
C ASP A 397 34.72 36.45 46.57
N SER A 398 33.94 35.42 46.84
CA SER A 398 33.76 34.89 48.21
C SER A 398 33.23 33.45 48.23
N ALA A 399 33.76 32.63 49.15
CA ALA A 399 33.49 31.19 49.28
C ALA A 399 32.00 30.78 49.21
N CYS A 400 31.65 29.81 48.36
CA CYS A 400 30.30 29.25 48.26
C CYS A 400 29.96 28.25 49.39
N ILE A 401 28.79 28.45 50.00
CA ILE A 401 28.01 27.48 50.78
C ILE A 401 26.87 27.01 49.85
N CYS A 402 26.75 25.70 49.58
CA CYS A 402 25.62 25.15 48.82
C CYS A 402 24.32 25.25 49.63
N THR A 403 23.28 25.88 49.09
CA THR A 403 21.95 25.91 49.72
C THR A 403 21.15 24.63 49.49
N ARG A 404 20.53 24.16 50.58
CA ARG A 404 19.70 22.94 50.68
C ARG A 404 18.50 22.97 49.72
N SER A 405 18.51 22.11 48.72
CA SER A 405 17.29 21.54 48.11
C SER A 405 17.62 20.18 47.48
N ALA A 406 18.23 19.31 48.27
CA ALA A 406 18.41 17.88 47.97
C ALA A 406 18.18 17.13 49.28
N ALA A 407 16.93 16.76 49.54
CA ALA A 407 16.58 15.97 50.71
C ALA A 407 15.35 15.11 50.45
N VAL A 408 15.47 14.10 49.58
CA VAL A 408 14.81 12.79 49.74
C VAL A 408 15.66 11.75 48.99
N ALA A 409 16.48 10.99 49.70
CA ALA A 409 17.04 9.73 49.21
C ALA A 409 16.27 8.59 49.89
N VAL A 410 15.56 7.78 49.12
CA VAL A 410 15.08 6.47 49.55
C VAL A 410 16.22 5.46 49.35
N ALA A 411 16.39 4.59 50.33
CA ALA A 411 17.57 3.82 50.64
C ALA A 411 18.05 2.83 49.56
N ALA A 412 19.36 2.77 49.35
CA ALA A 412 20.06 1.61 48.81
C ALA A 412 20.71 0.80 49.95
N PRO A 413 20.71 -0.55 49.91
CA PRO A 413 21.44 -1.35 50.89
C PRO A 413 22.94 -1.44 50.54
N THR A 414 23.74 -0.78 51.37
CA THR A 414 24.98 -1.29 52.00
C THR A 414 25.86 -2.31 51.24
N GLN A 415 27.03 -1.86 50.76
CA GLN A 415 28.38 -2.20 51.30
C GLN A 415 29.50 -2.15 50.23
N LEU A 416 30.34 -1.12 50.26
CA LEU A 416 31.75 -1.23 50.69
C LEU A 416 32.39 0.17 50.76
N GLU A 417 32.79 0.57 51.95
CA GLU A 417 33.62 1.76 52.21
C GLU A 417 35.05 1.50 51.70
N THR A 418 35.70 2.50 51.09
CA THR A 418 36.80 3.27 51.73
C THR A 418 37.22 4.45 50.83
N THR A 419 37.28 5.62 51.43
CA THR A 419 37.37 6.97 50.89
C THR A 419 38.80 7.46 50.56
N ARG A 420 38.93 8.27 49.50
CA ARG A 420 39.76 9.49 49.47
C ARG A 420 39.12 10.51 48.52
N ALA A 421 38.25 11.35 49.05
CA ALA A 421 37.72 12.51 48.34
C ALA A 421 38.85 13.54 48.14
N LEU A 422 39.18 13.86 46.89
CA LEU A 422 40.01 15.01 46.54
C LEU A 422 39.16 16.29 46.61
N PRO A 423 39.73 17.45 47.02
CA PRO A 423 38.96 18.67 47.21
C PRO A 423 38.51 19.25 45.86
N THR A 424 37.27 19.74 45.81
CA THR A 424 36.50 20.24 44.65
C THR A 424 37.26 21.24 43.77
N ARG A 425 38.25 21.97 44.33
CA ARG A 425 39.11 22.90 43.60
C ARG A 425 40.05 22.23 42.59
N THR A 426 40.42 20.97 42.82
CA THR A 426 41.33 20.21 41.95
C THR A 426 40.60 19.64 40.73
N MET A 427 39.31 19.29 40.84
CA MET A 427 38.50 18.83 39.70
C MET A 427 38.24 19.96 38.69
N HIS A 428 37.94 21.18 39.15
CA HIS A 428 37.65 22.33 38.27
C HIS A 428 38.86 22.73 37.39
N ILE A 429 40.06 22.74 37.99
CA ILE A 429 41.31 23.02 37.26
C ILE A 429 41.68 21.86 36.33
N MET A 430 41.44 20.60 36.73
CA MET A 430 41.66 19.43 35.87
C MET A 430 40.76 19.45 34.63
N LEU A 431 39.50 19.88 34.75
CA LEU A 431 38.51 19.88 33.67
C LEU A 431 38.82 20.96 32.62
N ILE A 432 39.19 22.17 33.07
CA ILE A 432 39.66 23.25 32.19
C ILE A 432 40.96 22.83 31.48
N CYS A 433 41.91 22.23 32.21
CA CYS A 433 43.13 21.67 31.63
C CYS A 433 42.84 20.54 30.63
N LEU A 434 41.87 19.65 30.88
CA LEU A 434 41.50 18.60 29.93
C LEU A 434 40.92 19.18 28.63
N CYS A 435 40.09 20.22 28.72
CA CYS A 435 39.51 20.89 27.55
C CYS A 435 40.56 21.69 26.76
N GLU A 436 41.55 22.29 27.43
CA GLU A 436 42.65 23.02 26.78
C GLU A 436 43.76 22.11 26.22
N THR A 437 43.94 20.91 26.77
CA THR A 437 45.02 19.98 26.37
C THR A 437 44.56 18.77 25.55
N SER A 438 43.24 18.58 25.37
CA SER A 438 42.70 17.50 24.54
C SER A 438 43.05 17.71 23.07
N ALA A 439 43.49 16.64 22.41
CA ALA A 439 43.67 16.64 20.96
C ALA A 439 42.34 16.69 20.20
N ASP A 440 41.22 16.40 20.87
CA ASP A 440 39.88 16.45 20.30
C ASP A 440 39.32 17.87 20.36
N LYS A 441 39.06 18.44 19.18
CA LYS A 441 38.64 19.83 18.99
C LYS A 441 37.20 20.10 19.42
N ARG A 442 36.39 19.06 19.63
CA ARG A 442 35.01 19.18 20.13
C ARG A 442 34.95 19.87 21.49
N TYR A 443 35.87 19.54 22.40
CA TYR A 443 35.93 20.17 23.73
C TYR A 443 36.23 21.67 23.65
N ALA A 444 37.10 22.09 22.73
CA ALA A 444 37.40 23.49 22.51
C ALA A 444 36.17 24.25 21.96
N ARG A 445 35.43 23.65 21.01
CA ARG A 445 34.19 24.22 20.48
C ARG A 445 33.11 24.35 21.56
N ALA A 446 32.84 23.28 22.31
CA ALA A 446 31.86 23.28 23.39
C ALA A 446 32.17 24.35 24.46
N ARG A 447 33.44 24.47 24.87
CA ARG A 447 33.90 25.55 25.76
C ARG A 447 33.64 26.93 25.17
N ASN A 448 34.01 27.14 23.91
CA ASN A 448 33.84 28.44 23.25
C ASN A 448 32.36 28.81 23.07
N ALA A 449 31.49 27.85 22.77
CA ALA A 449 30.05 28.05 22.73
C ALA A 449 29.52 28.56 24.07
N ARG A 450 29.91 27.91 25.17
CA ARG A 450 29.49 28.31 26.53
C ARG A 450 29.99 29.71 26.91
N LEU A 451 31.24 30.04 26.60
CA LEU A 451 31.75 31.40 26.82
C LEU A 451 30.91 32.45 26.08
N ILE A 452 30.56 32.18 24.81
CA ILE A 452 29.70 33.08 24.02
C ILE A 452 28.33 33.24 24.69
N MET A 453 27.67 32.14 25.08
CA MET A 453 26.39 32.17 25.80
C MET A 453 26.48 32.97 27.10
N SER A 454 27.61 32.88 27.81
CA SER A 454 27.92 33.67 29.02
C SER A 454 28.34 35.11 28.74
N ASN A 455 28.18 35.62 27.52
CA ASN A 455 28.51 36.98 27.07
C ASN A 455 30.01 37.30 26.90
N GLU A 456 30.85 36.28 26.83
CA GLU A 456 32.29 36.40 26.60
C GLU A 456 32.67 35.94 25.19
N VAL A 457 33.43 36.73 24.44
CA VAL A 457 33.89 36.34 23.09
C VAL A 457 35.29 35.72 23.19
N PRO A 458 35.44 34.39 23.08
CA PRO A 458 36.73 33.72 23.22
C PRO A 458 37.68 34.03 22.04
N ASP A 459 38.96 33.74 22.26
CA ASP A 459 39.95 33.74 21.19
C ASP A 459 39.92 32.40 20.43
N MET A 460 39.59 32.44 19.15
CA MET A 460 39.37 31.28 18.28
C MET A 460 40.29 31.41 17.07
N ALA A 461 41.56 31.04 17.26
CA ALA A 461 42.63 31.26 16.30
C ALA A 461 42.47 30.45 15.00
N THR A 462 41.69 29.35 15.04
CA THR A 462 41.51 28.40 13.94
C THR A 462 40.04 28.05 13.78
N ASP A 463 39.63 27.67 12.57
CA ASP A 463 38.22 27.38 12.28
C ASP A 463 37.71 26.12 13.00
N ASP A 464 38.60 25.16 13.29
CA ASP A 464 38.27 23.91 14.00
C ASP A 464 37.86 24.11 15.48
N VAL A 465 38.08 25.29 16.06
CA VAL A 465 37.66 25.62 17.44
C VAL A 465 36.47 26.59 17.49
N LYS A 466 35.92 26.99 16.34
CA LYS A 466 34.71 27.81 16.27
C LYS A 466 33.49 26.92 16.46
N PRO A 467 32.60 27.21 17.43
CA PRO A 467 31.38 26.44 17.62
C PRO A 467 30.38 26.72 16.49
N TYR A 468 29.68 25.67 16.06
CA TYR A 468 28.58 25.80 15.10
C TYR A 468 27.30 26.28 15.79
N CYS A 469 26.93 25.67 16.93
CA CYS A 469 25.84 26.09 17.79
C CYS A 469 26.36 26.79 19.07
N PHE A 470 25.81 27.97 19.39
CA PHE A 470 26.14 28.75 20.61
C PHE A 470 24.94 29.56 21.14
N TRP A 471 23.74 29.11 20.81
CA TRP A 471 22.46 29.75 21.20
C TRP A 471 21.53 28.79 21.97
N HIS A 472 22.00 27.57 22.24
CA HIS A 472 21.34 26.57 23.04
C HIS A 472 22.30 26.08 24.14
N PRO A 473 21.84 25.88 25.39
CA PRO A 473 20.44 26.02 25.85
C PRO A 473 19.98 27.48 25.97
N ASP A 474 20.91 28.43 26.04
CA ASP A 474 20.63 29.86 26.25
C ASP A 474 21.31 30.75 25.20
N THR A 475 20.69 31.91 24.93
CA THR A 475 21.21 32.91 24.00
C THR A 475 22.05 33.97 24.72
N ALA A 476 23.12 34.42 24.09
CA ALA A 476 23.89 35.58 24.55
C ALA A 476 23.12 36.90 24.29
N ARG A 477 23.56 37.99 24.92
CA ARG A 477 23.06 39.35 24.66
C ARG A 477 23.42 39.79 23.23
N GLU A 478 22.54 40.59 22.64
CA GLU A 478 22.72 41.15 21.29
C GLU A 478 24.10 41.80 21.08
N GLU A 479 24.60 42.56 22.06
CA GLU A 479 25.92 43.21 21.96
C GLU A 479 27.08 42.20 21.91
N THR A 480 26.95 41.04 22.55
CA THR A 480 27.95 39.96 22.47
C THR A 480 28.00 39.41 21.04
N TYR A 481 26.85 39.18 20.42
CA TYR A 481 26.75 38.74 19.04
C TYR A 481 27.29 39.77 18.05
N ARG A 482 27.05 41.06 18.28
CA ARG A 482 27.65 42.15 17.48
C ARG A 482 29.18 42.14 17.58
N ARG A 483 29.74 41.96 18.78
CA ARG A 483 31.20 41.80 18.96
C ARG A 483 31.74 40.54 18.28
N LEU A 484 31.00 39.44 18.36
CA LEU A 484 31.38 38.16 17.77
C LEU A 484 31.46 38.26 16.24
N ALA A 485 30.41 38.75 15.58
CA ALA A 485 30.38 38.95 14.12
C ALA A 485 31.46 39.95 13.65
N LYS A 486 31.75 40.98 14.45
CA LYS A 486 32.83 41.94 14.14
C LYS A 486 34.22 41.31 14.23
N ARG A 487 34.46 40.43 15.21
CA ARG A 487 35.76 39.76 15.42
C ARG A 487 35.97 38.59 14.46
N TYR A 488 34.91 37.85 14.16
CA TYR A 488 34.91 36.69 13.27
C TYR A 488 33.79 36.84 12.21
N PRO A 489 34.04 37.62 11.14
CA PRO A 489 33.02 37.88 10.11
C PRO A 489 32.49 36.63 9.40
N ASP A 490 33.26 35.56 9.37
CA ASP A 490 32.87 34.26 8.82
C ASP A 490 31.77 33.56 9.63
N MET A 491 31.57 33.95 10.89
CA MET A 491 30.50 33.46 11.76
C MET A 491 29.21 34.30 11.64
N ALA A 492 29.12 35.24 10.69
CA ALA A 492 27.94 36.10 10.55
C ALA A 492 26.63 35.31 10.37
N TYR A 493 26.66 34.18 9.65
CA TYR A 493 25.47 33.33 9.45
C TYR A 493 25.05 32.57 10.70
N THR A 494 25.99 32.02 11.48
CA THR A 494 25.68 31.37 12.76
C THR A 494 25.21 32.40 13.81
N VAL A 495 25.74 33.63 13.77
CA VAL A 495 25.20 34.77 14.52
C VAL A 495 23.79 35.14 14.05
N GLY A 496 23.54 35.13 12.74
CA GLY A 496 22.21 35.37 12.17
C GLY A 496 21.18 34.33 12.63
N ARG A 497 21.56 33.05 12.71
CA ARG A 497 20.73 32.00 13.29
C ARG A 497 20.51 32.20 14.78
N ALA A 498 21.53 32.58 15.54
CA ALA A 498 21.36 32.96 16.94
C ALA A 498 20.39 34.16 17.12
N CYS A 499 20.39 35.12 16.19
CA CYS A 499 19.43 36.23 16.17
C CYS A 499 18.00 35.74 15.90
N ALA A 500 17.82 34.76 15.00
CA ALA A 500 16.53 34.12 14.76
C ALA A 500 16.00 33.43 16.01
N VAL A 501 16.87 32.78 16.80
CA VAL A 501 16.50 32.21 18.09
C VAL A 501 16.19 33.28 19.13
N ALA A 502 17.04 34.30 19.26
CA ALA A 502 16.95 35.32 20.31
C ALA A 502 15.85 36.38 20.05
N GLY A 503 15.42 36.52 18.79
CA GLY A 503 14.49 37.56 18.34
C GLY A 503 15.17 38.92 18.14
N TYR A 504 16.46 38.94 17.77
CA TYR A 504 17.24 40.17 17.54
C TYR A 504 17.18 40.59 16.06
N ASP A 505 16.02 41.07 15.61
CA ASP A 505 15.77 41.48 14.22
C ASP A 505 16.65 42.67 13.79
N GLY A 506 16.87 43.64 14.69
CA GLY A 506 17.77 44.77 14.42
C GLY A 506 19.19 44.32 14.08
N LEU A 507 19.80 43.47 14.93
CA LEU A 507 21.12 42.91 14.67
C LEU A 507 21.14 42.04 13.41
N TYR A 508 20.10 41.23 13.17
CA TYR A 508 20.01 40.43 11.96
C TYR A 508 20.13 41.29 10.68
N HIS A 509 19.47 42.45 10.65
CA HIS A 509 19.59 43.40 9.53
C HIS A 509 20.98 44.05 9.44
N GLU A 510 21.67 44.28 10.55
CA GLU A 510 23.04 44.81 10.57
C GLU A 510 24.07 43.84 9.97
N LEU A 511 23.81 42.53 10.03
CA LEU A 511 24.72 41.50 9.51
C LEU A 511 24.82 41.50 7.98
N ASP A 512 23.81 42.05 7.27
CA ASP A 512 23.75 42.14 5.81
C ASP A 512 24.03 40.79 5.10
N ILE A 513 23.46 39.71 5.65
CA ILE A 513 23.62 38.35 5.13
C ILE A 513 22.50 38.00 4.15
N LEU A 514 22.79 37.07 3.23
CA LEU A 514 21.80 36.55 2.28
C LEU A 514 20.62 35.86 3.02
N PRO A 515 19.40 35.88 2.46
CA PRO A 515 18.23 35.19 3.01
C PRO A 515 18.43 33.68 3.03
N ASP A 516 18.86 33.16 4.18
CA ASP A 516 19.19 31.75 4.38
C ASP A 516 17.96 30.95 4.86
N VAL A 517 17.79 29.74 4.31
CA VAL A 517 16.63 28.87 4.63
C VAL A 517 16.69 28.28 6.03
N SER A 518 17.86 27.98 6.58
CA SER A 518 17.99 27.45 7.95
C SER A 518 17.72 28.53 8.99
N ILE A 519 18.15 29.77 8.73
CA ILE A 519 17.75 30.92 9.56
C ILE A 519 16.22 31.13 9.49
N ALA A 520 15.60 30.96 8.32
CA ALA A 520 14.16 31.07 8.19
C ALA A 520 13.41 29.98 8.97
N GLU A 521 13.86 28.72 8.90
CA GLU A 521 13.29 27.61 9.68
C GLU A 521 13.39 27.87 11.19
N GLU A 522 14.57 28.30 11.66
CA GLU A 522 14.81 28.66 13.07
C GLU A 522 13.94 29.85 13.53
N ALA A 523 13.84 30.89 12.70
CA ALA A 523 13.04 32.08 12.98
C ALA A 523 11.55 31.74 13.08
N ARG A 524 11.07 30.82 12.23
CA ARG A 524 9.70 30.32 12.26
C ARG A 524 9.42 29.53 13.54
N ASP A 525 10.31 28.62 13.94
CA ASP A 525 10.19 27.84 15.19
C ASP A 525 10.01 28.75 16.41
N ASN A 526 10.75 29.87 16.45
CA ASN A 526 10.71 30.82 17.56
C ASN A 526 9.65 31.95 17.40
N SER A 527 8.92 32.00 16.29
CA SER A 527 8.05 33.14 15.91
C SER A 527 6.85 33.34 16.82
N ALA A 528 6.33 32.28 17.44
CA ALA A 528 5.21 32.36 18.37
C ALA A 528 5.60 33.03 19.70
N ALA A 529 6.84 32.81 20.15
CA ALA A 529 7.34 33.34 21.41
C ALA A 529 7.97 34.74 21.27
N LYS A 530 8.50 35.08 20.08
CA LYS A 530 9.33 36.28 19.88
C LYS A 530 8.95 37.03 18.62
N ALA A 531 8.51 38.28 18.79
CA ALA A 531 8.12 39.15 17.68
C ALA A 531 9.28 39.43 16.70
N GLY A 532 10.51 39.57 17.20
CA GLY A 532 11.69 39.76 16.35
C GLY A 532 12.00 38.53 15.48
N SER A 533 11.84 37.31 16.01
CA SER A 533 11.98 36.08 15.22
C SER A 533 10.94 36.03 14.08
N LYS A 534 9.70 36.41 14.36
CA LYS A 534 8.66 36.56 13.33
C LYS A 534 9.06 37.60 12.27
N ALA A 535 9.62 38.74 12.66
CA ALA A 535 10.06 39.78 11.73
C ALA A 535 11.19 39.28 10.81
N ILE A 536 12.16 38.54 11.35
CA ILE A 536 13.25 37.90 10.58
C ILE A 536 12.66 36.91 9.56
N PHE A 537 11.78 36.02 10.01
CA PHE A 537 11.12 35.05 9.13
C PHE A 537 10.37 35.73 7.98
N GLU A 538 9.53 36.71 8.28
CA GLU A 538 8.80 37.46 7.26
C GLU A 538 9.72 38.23 6.31
N HIS A 539 10.84 38.76 6.81
CA HIS A 539 11.82 39.44 5.98
C HIS A 539 12.47 38.50 4.97
N ILE A 540 12.91 37.32 5.42
CA ILE A 540 13.51 36.30 4.55
C ILE A 540 12.49 35.83 3.51
N MET A 541 11.27 35.51 3.95
CA MET A 541 10.22 34.98 3.06
C MET A 541 9.65 36.01 2.07
N LYS A 542 9.90 37.31 2.28
CA LYS A 542 9.58 38.37 1.30
C LYS A 542 10.62 38.49 0.18
N GLN A 543 11.79 37.86 0.34
CA GLN A 543 12.82 37.90 -0.69
C GLN A 543 12.42 37.02 -1.89
N PRO A 544 12.80 37.41 -3.12
CA PRO A 544 12.45 36.65 -4.32
C PRO A 544 13.17 35.30 -4.41
N VAL A 545 14.29 35.15 -3.69
CA VAL A 545 15.18 33.99 -3.73
C VAL A 545 15.77 33.77 -2.34
N CYS A 546 15.77 32.51 -1.88
CA CYS A 546 16.49 32.10 -0.67
C CYS A 546 17.72 31.24 -1.03
N TYR A 547 18.62 31.09 -0.06
CA TYR A 547 19.90 30.42 -0.19
C TYR A 547 20.05 29.32 0.87
N ALA A 548 20.79 28.25 0.55
CA ALA A 548 21.25 27.27 1.53
C ALA A 548 22.73 27.56 1.82
N VAL A 549 22.96 28.33 2.87
CA VAL A 549 24.28 28.74 3.34
C VAL A 549 24.72 27.88 4.52
N LEU A 550 23.83 27.64 5.48
CA LEU A 550 24.07 26.73 6.60
C LEU A 550 23.77 25.29 6.20
N ASP A 551 24.57 24.35 6.70
CA ASP A 551 24.34 22.91 6.55
C ASP A 551 24.58 22.21 7.88
N ASP A 552 23.48 21.75 8.49
CA ASP A 552 23.49 21.15 9.83
C ASP A 552 24.02 19.71 9.81
N TYR A 553 23.92 19.00 8.69
CA TYR A 553 24.48 17.64 8.56
C TYR A 553 26.01 17.65 8.66
N THR A 554 26.62 18.70 8.10
CA THR A 554 28.09 18.83 8.06
C THR A 554 28.62 19.88 9.04
N ARG A 555 27.73 20.60 9.74
CA ARG A 555 28.05 21.75 10.62
C ARG A 555 28.91 22.79 9.90
N SER A 556 28.53 23.15 8.68
CA SER A 556 29.34 23.99 7.80
C SER A 556 28.60 25.23 7.27
N VAL A 557 29.38 26.21 6.80
CA VAL A 557 28.87 27.52 6.32
C VAL A 557 29.39 27.80 4.90
N HIS A 558 28.53 27.72 3.90
CA HIS A 558 28.83 27.85 2.47
C HIS A 558 28.60 29.25 1.89
N HIS A 559 29.06 30.30 2.56
CA HIS A 559 28.77 31.70 2.20
C HIS A 559 29.42 32.19 0.88
N LYS A 560 30.40 31.48 0.32
CA LYS A 560 31.09 31.90 -0.92
C LYS A 560 30.35 31.50 -2.20
N ASN A 561 29.69 30.35 -2.19
CA ASN A 561 28.95 29.83 -3.33
C ASN A 561 27.71 29.06 -2.85
N PRO A 562 26.76 29.76 -2.19
CA PRO A 562 25.61 29.10 -1.62
C PRO A 562 24.65 28.60 -2.70
N ARG A 563 24.01 27.47 -2.46
CA ARG A 563 23.02 26.88 -3.38
C ARG A 563 21.78 27.76 -3.45
N SER A 564 21.28 27.99 -4.66
CA SER A 564 20.10 28.83 -4.92
C SER A 564 19.40 28.46 -6.25
N PRO A 565 18.06 28.53 -6.34
CA PRO A 565 17.12 28.80 -5.25
C PRO A 565 17.09 27.64 -4.25
N ALA A 566 17.03 28.00 -2.97
CA ALA A 566 16.82 27.06 -1.88
C ALA A 566 15.43 27.27 -1.27
N PHE A 567 14.89 26.20 -0.68
CA PHE A 567 13.60 26.24 -0.01
C PHE A 567 13.70 25.58 1.36
N MET A 568 12.80 25.96 2.26
CA MET A 568 12.68 25.29 3.56
C MET A 568 12.21 23.86 3.33
N ASN A 569 12.91 22.90 3.91
CA ASN A 569 12.75 21.49 3.64
C ASN A 569 12.88 20.62 4.91
N GLY A 570 12.93 21.23 6.10
CA GLY A 570 13.07 20.50 7.36
C GLY A 570 14.44 19.83 7.50
N ASP A 571 15.47 20.49 6.97
CA ASP A 571 16.88 20.06 7.00
C ASP A 571 17.69 20.87 8.04
N THR A 572 17.00 21.48 9.01
CA THR A 572 17.57 22.34 10.05
C THR A 572 17.20 21.81 11.43
N ALA A 573 18.20 21.66 12.30
CA ALA A 573 18.00 21.33 13.71
C ALA A 573 17.58 22.59 14.50
N VAL A 574 16.29 22.91 14.45
CA VAL A 574 15.75 24.09 15.14
C VAL A 574 15.82 23.92 16.67
N ARG A 575 15.79 25.04 17.41
CA ARG A 575 15.93 25.02 18.89
C ARG A 575 15.00 24.03 19.57
N SER A 576 13.76 23.91 19.12
CA SER A 576 12.80 22.97 19.72
C SER A 576 13.25 21.51 19.65
N THR A 577 14.00 21.10 18.62
CA THR A 577 14.51 19.73 18.47
C THR A 577 15.72 19.43 19.33
N LEU A 578 16.45 20.46 19.79
CA LEU A 578 17.65 20.31 20.64
C LEU A 578 17.33 20.10 22.13
N ASN A 579 16.06 20.16 22.53
CA ASN A 579 15.69 19.97 23.94
C ASN A 579 15.57 18.48 24.31
N GLY A 580 15.65 17.57 23.34
CA GLY A 580 15.58 16.14 23.60
C GLY A 580 16.88 15.64 24.21
N THR A 581 16.79 14.80 25.25
CA THR A 581 17.96 14.26 25.94
C THR A 581 17.84 12.76 26.19
N VAL A 582 18.99 12.08 26.22
CA VAL A 582 19.14 10.63 26.45
C VAL A 582 20.03 10.38 27.68
N ALA A 583 19.59 9.51 28.59
CA ALA A 583 20.36 9.08 29.74
C ALA A 583 21.42 8.03 29.34
N PRO A 584 22.59 8.01 29.99
CA PRO A 584 23.61 6.98 29.75
C PRO A 584 23.13 5.55 29.93
N GLU A 585 22.11 5.32 30.76
CA GLU A 585 21.52 3.99 31.00
C GLU A 585 20.58 3.51 29.89
N ASP A 586 20.07 4.43 29.07
CA ASP A 586 19.17 4.16 27.93
C ASP A 586 19.95 4.09 26.59
N MET A 587 21.28 4.17 26.65
CA MET A 587 22.14 3.98 25.48
C MET A 587 22.41 2.49 25.32
N ASP A 588 21.92 1.91 24.22
CA ASP A 588 21.99 0.46 23.97
C ASP A 588 23.45 -0.06 23.97
N ASP A 589 23.74 -1.04 24.84
CA ASP A 589 25.08 -1.57 25.12
C ASP A 589 25.55 -2.61 24.06
N ASP A 590 24.66 -3.06 23.17
CA ASP A 590 24.87 -4.28 22.34
C ASP A 590 25.37 -4.01 20.91
N SER A 591 25.32 -2.78 20.40
CA SER A 591 25.70 -2.48 19.00
C SER A 591 27.10 -1.87 18.84
N GLY A 592 27.73 -1.38 19.91
CA GLY A 592 28.97 -0.60 19.83
C GLY A 592 28.86 0.68 18.98
N LEU A 593 27.66 0.99 18.50
CA LEU A 593 27.29 2.17 17.75
C LEU A 593 26.57 3.07 18.73
N VAL A 594 27.01 4.33 18.81
CA VAL A 594 26.22 5.38 19.45
C VAL A 594 24.82 5.29 18.83
N PRO A 595 23.72 5.26 19.61
CA PRO A 595 22.38 5.39 19.06
C PRO A 595 22.42 6.55 18.06
N ASP A 596 21.92 6.38 16.84
CA ASP A 596 21.96 7.44 15.83
C ASP A 596 21.18 8.64 16.37
N VAL A 597 21.88 9.58 17.01
CA VAL A 597 21.32 10.64 17.87
C VAL A 597 20.71 11.73 17.00
N GLY A 598 19.72 11.38 16.18
CA GLY A 598 19.22 12.20 15.10
C GLY A 598 20.31 12.55 14.07
N SER A 599 19.90 12.92 12.87
CA SER A 599 20.86 13.32 11.84
C SER A 599 21.59 14.66 12.14
N PHE A 600 21.42 15.24 13.34
CA PHE A 600 21.86 16.60 13.69
C PHE A 600 22.37 16.73 15.14
N ASP A 601 23.68 16.56 15.33
CA ASP A 601 24.42 16.85 16.59
C ASP A 601 25.15 18.20 16.45
N ILE A 602 24.39 19.29 16.40
CA ILE A 602 24.91 20.64 16.11
C ILE A 602 25.51 21.34 17.34
N ASP A 603 25.13 20.92 18.55
CA ASP A 603 25.68 21.29 19.86
C ASP A 603 26.89 20.44 20.27
N GLU A 604 27.10 19.31 19.60
CA GLU A 604 28.27 18.43 19.74
C GLU A 604 28.39 17.77 21.12
N ASP A 605 27.27 17.60 21.82
CA ASP A 605 27.18 16.96 23.13
C ASP A 605 26.52 15.58 23.09
N GLY A 606 26.05 15.15 21.92
CA GLY A 606 25.41 13.86 21.71
C GLY A 606 24.07 13.72 22.44
N HIS A 607 23.42 14.84 22.79
CA HIS A 607 22.13 14.91 23.50
C HIS A 607 22.11 14.16 24.85
N VAL A 608 23.27 13.98 25.49
CA VAL A 608 23.38 13.19 26.74
C VAL A 608 23.00 14.02 27.97
N ALA A 609 22.08 13.52 28.81
CA ALA A 609 21.69 14.15 30.09
C ALA A 609 21.53 13.13 31.25
N GLU A 610 21.25 13.62 32.47
CA GLU A 610 21.00 12.78 33.66
C GLU A 610 19.79 11.85 33.50
N ALA A 611 18.76 12.33 32.83
CA ALA A 611 17.54 11.59 32.57
C ALA A 611 17.15 11.74 31.11
N SER A 612 16.60 10.68 30.53
CA SER A 612 15.97 10.74 29.22
C SER A 612 14.71 11.56 29.32
N THR A 613 14.62 12.63 28.54
CA THR A 613 13.39 13.45 28.43
C THR A 613 12.44 12.89 27.37
N HIS A 614 12.94 11.99 26.52
CA HIS A 614 12.13 11.19 25.59
C HIS A 614 12.27 9.70 25.95
N ALA A 615 11.14 9.02 26.17
CA ALA A 615 11.06 7.62 26.63
C ALA A 615 11.50 6.56 25.60
N SER A 616 12.22 6.99 24.57
CA SER A 616 12.89 6.17 23.57
C SER A 616 13.93 7.09 22.94
N SER A 617 15.10 6.54 22.61
CA SER A 617 16.15 7.21 21.83
C SER A 617 15.69 7.64 20.42
N PHE A 618 14.39 7.55 20.16
CA PHE A 618 13.65 8.15 19.07
C PHE A 618 12.41 8.75 19.71
N PRO A 619 12.21 10.08 19.78
CA PRO A 619 10.90 10.60 20.12
C PRO A 619 9.92 10.01 19.09
N SER A 620 9.11 9.02 19.50
CA SER A 620 7.98 8.45 18.74
C SER A 620 8.00 8.89 17.28
N GLN A 621 8.80 8.18 16.47
CA GLN A 621 9.21 8.59 15.13
C GLN A 621 8.02 9.11 14.32
N GLY A 622 8.02 10.43 14.11
CA GLY A 622 7.18 11.12 13.15
C GLY A 622 5.72 10.68 13.16
N THR A 623 5.01 10.83 14.27
CA THR A 623 3.56 11.06 14.08
C THR A 623 3.43 12.33 13.24
N LEU A 624 2.91 12.19 12.02
CA LEU A 624 2.63 13.32 11.17
C LEU A 624 1.40 14.06 11.74
N PRO A 625 1.52 15.33 12.15
CA PRO A 625 0.38 16.06 12.71
C PRO A 625 -0.79 16.11 11.72
N ALA A 626 -2.02 16.10 12.23
CA ALA A 626 -3.24 16.02 11.43
C ALA A 626 -3.32 17.13 10.36
N GLU A 627 -2.85 18.34 10.67
CA GLU A 627 -2.79 19.48 9.76
C GLU A 627 -1.79 19.31 8.60
N HIS A 628 -0.88 18.34 8.71
CA HIS A 628 0.17 18.06 7.74
C HIS A 628 -0.05 16.76 6.96
N VAL A 629 -1.07 15.97 7.30
CA VAL A 629 -1.46 14.76 6.56
C VAL A 629 -1.70 15.05 5.08
N GLY A 630 -2.23 16.22 4.75
CA GLY A 630 -2.41 16.66 3.37
C GLY A 630 -1.13 16.65 2.52
N LEU A 631 0.05 16.79 3.15
CA LEU A 631 1.33 16.75 2.45
C LEU A 631 1.62 15.39 1.83
N LEU A 632 1.02 14.29 2.32
CA LEU A 632 1.23 12.95 1.78
C LEU A 632 0.69 12.81 0.35
N TYR A 633 -0.50 13.35 0.09
CA TYR A 633 -1.22 13.14 -1.18
C TYR A 633 -1.38 14.42 -2.03
N THR A 634 -0.89 15.57 -1.57
CA THR A 634 -0.83 16.81 -2.38
C THR A 634 0.61 17.11 -2.84
N PRO A 635 0.79 17.90 -3.92
CA PRO A 635 2.12 18.37 -4.29
C PRO A 635 2.80 19.11 -3.13
N LEU A 636 4.06 18.75 -2.85
CA LEU A 636 4.81 19.38 -1.76
C LEU A 636 4.95 20.89 -2.03
N PRO A 637 4.55 21.77 -1.10
CA PRO A 637 4.73 23.22 -1.26
C PRO A 637 6.21 23.54 -1.38
N LEU A 638 6.62 24.57 -2.13
CA LEU A 638 8.05 24.89 -2.31
C LEU A 638 8.78 24.96 -0.97
N HIS A 639 8.24 25.75 -0.03
CA HIS A 639 8.71 25.79 1.35
C HIS A 639 7.85 24.87 2.22
N LEU A 640 8.45 23.83 2.78
CA LEU A 640 7.77 22.97 3.75
C LEU A 640 7.43 23.74 5.04
N PRO A 641 6.33 23.39 5.72
CA PRO A 641 6.09 23.83 7.09
C PRO A 641 7.13 23.22 8.04
N THR A 642 7.22 23.75 9.27
CA THR A 642 8.09 23.17 10.31
C THR A 642 7.45 21.88 10.80
N ILE A 643 8.00 20.74 10.38
CA ILE A 643 7.49 19.39 10.69
C ILE A 643 8.63 18.40 10.86
N ILE A 644 8.35 17.31 11.58
CA ILE A 644 9.15 16.09 11.49
C ILE A 644 8.80 15.44 10.14
N LYS A 645 9.73 15.49 9.18
CA LYS A 645 9.47 15.07 7.80
C LYS A 645 9.79 13.60 7.51
N ASP A 646 10.30 12.85 8.48
CA ASP A 646 10.66 11.44 8.39
C ASP A 646 9.52 10.62 7.77
N PRO A 647 8.24 10.80 8.18
CA PRO A 647 7.13 10.08 7.54
C PRO A 647 7.05 10.38 6.05
N LEU A 648 7.27 11.63 5.64
CA LEU A 648 7.25 11.98 4.22
C LEU A 648 8.39 11.30 3.44
N ILE A 649 9.56 11.09 4.06
CA ILE A 649 10.71 10.40 3.44
C ILE A 649 10.37 8.93 3.23
N VAL A 650 10.00 8.24 4.31
CA VAL A 650 9.68 6.80 4.31
C VAL A 650 8.52 6.52 3.36
N MET A 651 7.50 7.37 3.36
CA MET A 651 6.36 7.27 2.46
C MET A 651 6.73 7.44 0.98
N ALA A 652 7.56 8.44 0.66
CA ALA A 652 8.03 8.65 -0.71
C ALA A 652 8.90 7.48 -1.20
N ALA A 653 9.70 6.89 -0.31
CA ALA A 653 10.46 5.67 -0.60
C ALA A 653 9.54 4.47 -0.86
N TYR A 654 8.56 4.24 0.02
CA TYR A 654 7.61 3.12 -0.06
C TYR A 654 6.81 3.11 -1.37
N GLU A 655 6.35 4.29 -1.81
CA GLU A 655 5.68 4.44 -3.11
C GLU A 655 6.61 4.32 -4.33
N GLY A 656 7.93 4.43 -4.13
CA GLY A 656 8.90 4.61 -5.21
C GLY A 656 8.74 5.96 -5.93
N ASN A 657 8.29 6.99 -5.23
CA ASN A 657 8.07 8.33 -5.78
C ASN A 657 9.39 9.10 -5.86
N LEU A 658 10.11 8.95 -6.98
CA LEU A 658 11.46 9.46 -7.15
C LEU A 658 11.59 10.97 -6.87
N ASP A 659 10.69 11.80 -7.42
CA ASP A 659 10.78 13.26 -7.28
C ASP A 659 10.56 13.70 -5.83
N ARG A 660 9.60 13.08 -5.12
CA ARG A 660 9.37 13.37 -3.70
C ARG A 660 10.51 12.85 -2.84
N TYR A 661 11.00 11.64 -3.12
CA TYR A 661 12.07 11.02 -2.37
C TYR A 661 13.37 11.83 -2.48
N LEU A 662 13.79 12.21 -3.70
CA LEU A 662 14.97 13.04 -3.91
C LEU A 662 14.90 14.40 -3.23
N ARG A 663 13.69 14.96 -3.16
CA ARG A 663 13.47 16.23 -2.48
C ARG A 663 13.56 16.11 -0.96
N LEU A 664 13.08 15.01 -0.39
CA LEU A 664 12.89 14.86 1.05
C LEU A 664 14.04 14.15 1.76
N ARG A 665 14.70 13.19 1.09
CA ARG A 665 15.70 12.29 1.68
C ARG A 665 16.86 13.04 2.32
N ARG A 666 17.40 12.44 3.38
CA ARG A 666 18.60 12.92 4.09
C ARG A 666 19.86 12.24 3.55
N PRO A 667 21.07 12.71 3.92
CA PRO A 667 22.31 12.02 3.59
C PRO A 667 22.39 10.60 4.15
N HIS A 668 21.83 10.37 5.34
CA HIS A 668 21.70 9.06 5.98
C HIS A 668 20.24 8.64 5.99
N MET A 669 19.99 7.35 5.74
CA MET A 669 18.64 6.81 5.76
C MET A 669 18.05 6.90 7.17
N VAL A 670 16.77 7.30 7.27
CA VAL A 670 16.03 7.25 8.53
C VAL A 670 15.57 5.82 8.82
N GLU A 671 15.10 5.57 10.05
CA GLU A 671 14.52 4.26 10.39
C GLU A 671 13.38 3.90 9.42
N GLN A 672 13.27 2.62 9.09
CA GLN A 672 12.34 2.08 8.09
C GLN A 672 12.54 2.58 6.64
N GLU A 673 13.42 3.55 6.37
CA GLU A 673 13.64 4.04 5.00
C GLU A 673 14.23 2.95 4.10
N HIS A 674 15.14 2.11 4.62
CA HIS A 674 15.76 1.04 3.84
C HIS A 674 14.72 0.02 3.32
N GLY A 675 13.87 -0.50 4.20
CA GLY A 675 12.80 -1.43 3.81
C GLY A 675 11.80 -0.79 2.85
N ALA A 676 11.45 0.48 3.08
CA ALA A 676 10.61 1.27 2.18
C ALA A 676 11.24 1.46 0.79
N VAL A 677 12.55 1.72 0.71
CA VAL A 677 13.31 1.83 -0.54
C VAL A 677 13.24 0.53 -1.33
N LEU A 678 13.45 -0.62 -0.69
CA LEU A 678 13.37 -1.91 -1.37
C LEU A 678 11.98 -2.13 -1.96
N ARG A 679 10.93 -1.96 -1.15
CA ARG A 679 9.55 -2.05 -1.62
C ARG A 679 9.30 -1.09 -2.79
N GLY A 680 9.71 0.17 -2.68
CA GLY A 680 9.63 1.16 -3.76
C GLY A 680 10.30 0.71 -5.06
N ILE A 681 11.49 0.08 -4.97
CA ILE A 681 12.22 -0.47 -6.12
C ILE A 681 11.42 -1.59 -6.79
N TYR A 682 10.87 -2.52 -6.01
CA TYR A 682 10.05 -3.62 -6.52
C TYR A 682 8.80 -3.11 -7.25
N HIS A 683 8.19 -2.02 -6.78
CA HIS A 683 6.94 -1.49 -7.33
C HIS A 683 7.12 -0.43 -8.44
N ASN A 684 8.25 0.27 -8.51
CA ASN A 684 8.47 1.39 -9.45
C ASN A 684 9.76 1.25 -10.29
N THR A 685 9.63 1.10 -11.61
CA THR A 685 10.77 0.91 -12.53
C THR A 685 11.68 2.14 -12.62
N THR A 686 11.13 3.35 -12.56
CA THR A 686 11.93 4.59 -12.63
C THR A 686 12.79 4.74 -11.39
N PHE A 687 12.22 4.45 -10.22
CA PHE A 687 12.92 4.43 -8.95
C PHE A 687 14.02 3.37 -8.92
N ALA A 688 13.71 2.14 -9.36
CA ALA A 688 14.69 1.07 -9.53
C ALA A 688 15.85 1.47 -10.45
N LYS A 689 15.53 2.12 -11.58
CA LYS A 689 16.57 2.58 -12.51
C LYS A 689 17.48 3.62 -11.87
N TRP A 690 16.93 4.58 -11.14
CA TRP A 690 17.72 5.58 -10.44
C TRP A 690 18.63 4.95 -9.37
N TRP A 691 18.11 4.01 -8.58
CA TRP A 691 18.90 3.28 -7.57
C TRP A 691 20.03 2.46 -8.19
N SER A 692 19.82 1.85 -9.37
CA SER A 692 20.86 1.10 -10.09
C SER A 692 22.07 1.95 -10.53
N LEU A 693 21.94 3.29 -10.50
CA LEU A 693 22.99 4.24 -10.86
C LEU A 693 23.76 4.79 -9.66
N GLN A 694 23.32 4.50 -8.43
CA GLN A 694 23.98 5.02 -7.22
C GLN A 694 25.32 4.31 -6.98
N ALA A 695 26.21 5.00 -6.27
CA ALA A 695 27.47 4.39 -5.82
C ALA A 695 27.16 3.22 -4.87
N ARG A 696 27.91 2.13 -5.00
CA ARG A 696 27.75 0.99 -4.10
C ARG A 696 28.45 1.24 -2.78
N GLU A 697 27.69 1.19 -1.70
CA GLU A 697 28.24 1.00 -0.36
C GLU A 697 28.34 -0.49 -0.05
N GLU A 698 29.23 -0.89 0.88
CA GLU A 698 29.50 -2.30 1.19
C GLU A 698 28.26 -3.06 1.73
N TRP A 699 27.22 -2.34 2.17
CA TRP A 699 26.03 -2.89 2.82
C TRP A 699 24.77 -2.87 1.94
N ASP A 700 24.85 -2.42 0.68
CA ASP A 700 23.69 -2.22 -0.22
C ASP A 700 23.37 -3.44 -1.12
N PHE A 701 23.74 -4.66 -0.71
CA PHE A 701 23.53 -5.85 -1.54
C PHE A 701 22.04 -6.12 -1.83
N ASP A 702 21.16 -5.80 -0.88
CA ASP A 702 19.71 -5.97 -1.02
C ASP A 702 19.10 -4.98 -2.04
N ILE A 703 19.60 -3.75 -2.08
CA ILE A 703 19.19 -2.75 -3.07
C ILE A 703 19.57 -3.25 -4.47
N ARG A 704 20.77 -3.81 -4.64
CA ARG A 704 21.17 -4.41 -5.92
C ARG A 704 20.25 -5.57 -6.28
N ALA A 705 19.98 -6.48 -5.35
CA ALA A 705 19.06 -7.60 -5.58
C ALA A 705 17.67 -7.11 -6.02
N ALA A 706 17.09 -6.13 -5.31
CA ALA A 706 15.79 -5.55 -5.65
C ALA A 706 15.78 -4.89 -7.04
N THR A 707 16.84 -4.16 -7.42
CA THR A 707 16.91 -3.56 -8.77
C THR A 707 16.98 -4.62 -9.87
N LEU A 708 17.76 -5.68 -9.67
CA LEU A 708 17.84 -6.82 -10.60
C LEU A 708 16.50 -7.55 -10.70
N ALA A 709 15.83 -7.79 -9.57
CA ALA A 709 14.49 -8.36 -9.53
C ALA A 709 13.52 -7.54 -10.39
N ARG A 710 13.48 -6.21 -10.18
CA ARG A 710 12.61 -5.32 -10.94
C ARG A 710 12.90 -5.36 -12.44
N PHE A 711 14.17 -5.39 -12.84
CA PHE A 711 14.54 -5.49 -14.26
C PHE A 711 14.09 -6.82 -14.89
N ILE A 712 14.26 -7.93 -14.19
CA ILE A 712 13.77 -9.24 -14.62
C ILE A 712 12.24 -9.20 -14.81
N MET A 713 11.50 -8.63 -13.87
CA MET A 713 10.04 -8.47 -13.92
C MET A 713 9.53 -7.66 -15.11
N VAL A 714 10.33 -6.71 -15.62
CA VAL A 714 10.03 -5.96 -16.84
C VAL A 714 10.68 -6.56 -18.09
N ASN A 715 11.08 -7.82 -18.02
CA ASN A 715 11.67 -8.61 -19.10
C ASN A 715 13.07 -8.16 -19.57
N ASP A 716 13.78 -7.38 -18.76
CA ASP A 716 15.16 -7.01 -19.04
C ASP A 716 16.16 -7.89 -18.28
N LEU A 717 16.99 -8.60 -19.05
CA LEU A 717 18.10 -9.39 -18.52
C LEU A 717 19.46 -8.75 -18.81
N SER A 718 19.52 -7.52 -19.31
CA SER A 718 20.79 -6.88 -19.68
C SER A 718 21.75 -6.69 -18.50
N HIS A 719 21.18 -6.59 -17.29
CA HIS A 719 21.91 -6.38 -16.04
C HIS A 719 22.25 -7.68 -15.28
N ILE A 720 21.91 -8.85 -15.84
CA ILE A 720 22.28 -10.15 -15.26
C ILE A 720 23.09 -10.98 -16.26
N THR A 721 24.32 -11.29 -15.88
CA THR A 721 25.24 -12.10 -16.70
C THR A 721 25.44 -13.47 -16.06
N GLU A 722 26.10 -14.39 -16.76
CA GLU A 722 26.40 -15.75 -16.27
C GLU A 722 27.20 -15.77 -14.96
N THR A 723 27.97 -14.70 -14.67
CA THR A 723 28.89 -14.65 -13.53
C THR A 723 28.68 -13.46 -12.60
N ASP A 724 27.74 -12.57 -12.92
CA ASP A 724 27.48 -11.34 -12.15
C ASP A 724 25.96 -11.19 -11.90
N PRO A 725 25.51 -11.12 -10.63
CA PRO A 725 26.31 -11.31 -9.40
C PRO A 725 26.92 -12.72 -9.28
N HIS A 726 28.07 -12.84 -8.64
CA HIS A 726 28.79 -14.11 -8.49
C HIS A 726 28.01 -15.11 -7.60
N PRO A 727 27.62 -16.29 -8.11
CA PRO A 727 26.72 -17.24 -7.42
C PRO A 727 27.10 -17.63 -6.00
N GLU A 728 28.41 -17.74 -5.70
CA GLU A 728 28.89 -18.17 -4.37
C GLU A 728 29.43 -17.04 -3.49
N LYS A 729 29.78 -15.89 -4.07
CA LYS A 729 30.47 -14.79 -3.34
C LYS A 729 29.55 -13.61 -3.09
N GLU A 730 28.59 -13.42 -3.98
CA GLU A 730 27.65 -12.31 -4.01
C GLU A 730 26.22 -12.88 -4.02
N PHE A 731 25.99 -14.02 -3.36
CA PHE A 731 24.69 -14.68 -3.33
C PHE A 731 23.60 -13.83 -2.69
N HIS A 732 23.97 -12.89 -1.81
CA HIS A 732 23.10 -11.87 -1.24
C HIS A 732 22.60 -10.85 -2.28
N GLU A 733 23.27 -10.70 -3.41
CA GLU A 733 22.85 -9.79 -4.48
C GLU A 733 21.94 -10.47 -5.51
N ILE A 734 21.70 -11.78 -5.37
CA ILE A 734 20.84 -12.55 -6.26
C ILE A 734 19.40 -12.40 -5.79
N PRO A 735 18.48 -11.92 -6.64
CA PRO A 735 17.11 -11.69 -6.21
C PRO A 735 16.38 -12.99 -5.90
N GLY A 736 15.69 -13.03 -4.75
CA GLY A 736 14.80 -14.12 -4.37
C GLY A 736 13.40 -13.99 -5.01
N MET A 737 12.76 -12.83 -4.85
CA MET A 737 11.46 -12.54 -5.46
C MET A 737 11.64 -11.96 -6.86
N ILE A 738 11.21 -12.67 -7.91
CA ILE A 738 11.28 -12.17 -9.31
C ILE A 738 9.94 -12.14 -10.03
N TRP A 739 8.82 -12.33 -9.32
CA TRP A 739 7.47 -12.47 -9.91
C TRP A 739 6.38 -11.62 -9.23
N TRP A 740 6.75 -10.65 -8.38
CA TRP A 740 5.81 -9.73 -7.74
C TRP A 740 6.37 -8.31 -7.66
N PRO A 741 5.62 -7.25 -8.01
CA PRO A 741 4.18 -7.24 -8.38
C PRO A 741 3.90 -7.60 -9.85
N LEU A 742 4.95 -7.80 -10.65
CA LEU A 742 4.83 -8.16 -12.07
C LEU A 742 5.44 -9.54 -12.32
N ILE A 743 4.79 -10.32 -13.17
CA ILE A 743 5.26 -11.64 -13.57
C ILE A 743 6.04 -11.50 -14.90
N PRO A 744 7.33 -11.89 -14.97
CA PRO A 744 8.08 -11.89 -16.22
C PRO A 744 7.45 -12.83 -17.25
N ALA A 745 7.61 -12.52 -18.54
CA ALA A 745 7.18 -13.39 -19.63
C ALA A 745 7.91 -14.74 -19.61
N GLU A 746 7.23 -15.80 -20.06
CA GLU A 746 7.75 -17.16 -20.08
C GLU A 746 9.07 -17.26 -20.87
N GLU A 747 9.21 -16.53 -21.98
CA GLU A 747 10.43 -16.51 -22.79
C GLU A 747 11.62 -15.90 -22.03
N THR A 748 11.38 -14.83 -21.26
CA THR A 748 12.39 -14.21 -20.41
C THR A 748 12.87 -15.20 -19.36
N LEU A 749 11.95 -15.88 -18.70
CA LEU A 749 12.25 -16.90 -17.69
C LEU A 749 13.05 -18.07 -18.28
N ALA A 750 12.72 -18.50 -19.50
CA ALA A 750 13.47 -19.55 -20.21
C ALA A 750 14.92 -19.13 -20.51
N VAL A 751 15.12 -17.88 -20.93
CA VAL A 751 16.47 -17.32 -21.15
C VAL A 751 17.22 -17.18 -19.84
N LEU A 752 16.56 -16.72 -18.78
CA LEU A 752 17.15 -16.57 -17.46
C LEU A 752 17.61 -17.91 -16.90
N ALA A 753 16.76 -18.95 -16.93
CA ALA A 753 17.12 -20.29 -16.44
C ALA A 753 18.29 -20.92 -17.21
N LYS A 754 18.45 -20.58 -18.49
CA LYS A 754 19.60 -21.01 -19.29
C LYS A 754 20.88 -20.24 -18.92
N ARG A 755 20.76 -18.94 -18.69
CA ARG A 755 21.89 -18.05 -18.36
C ARG A 755 22.36 -18.23 -16.91
N ARG A 756 21.43 -18.48 -16.00
CA ARG A 756 21.62 -18.59 -14.55
C ARG A 756 20.97 -19.85 -14.00
N PRO A 757 21.66 -21.00 -14.10
CA PRO A 757 21.18 -22.25 -13.53
C PRO A 757 21.00 -22.21 -12.01
N ASP A 758 21.77 -21.37 -11.32
CA ASP A 758 21.65 -21.10 -9.89
C ASP A 758 20.33 -20.41 -9.51
N MET A 759 19.63 -19.79 -10.47
CA MET A 759 18.32 -19.17 -10.25
C MET A 759 17.12 -20.07 -10.62
N HIS A 760 17.35 -21.38 -10.81
CA HIS A 760 16.28 -22.32 -11.21
C HIS A 760 15.11 -22.35 -10.22
N LEU A 761 15.36 -22.17 -8.92
CA LEU A 761 14.29 -22.13 -7.92
C LEU A 761 13.38 -20.91 -8.15
N GLN A 762 13.97 -19.72 -8.30
CA GLN A 762 13.27 -18.46 -8.54
C GLN A 762 12.46 -18.52 -9.84
N VAL A 763 13.04 -19.09 -10.91
CA VAL A 763 12.33 -19.27 -12.17
C VAL A 763 11.16 -20.25 -12.03
N ALA A 764 11.34 -21.36 -11.31
CA ALA A 764 10.27 -22.32 -11.06
C ALA A 764 9.13 -21.71 -10.22
N MET A 765 9.46 -20.91 -9.20
CA MET A 765 8.49 -20.15 -8.40
C MET A 765 7.72 -19.14 -9.27
N ALA A 766 8.40 -18.45 -10.19
CA ALA A 766 7.76 -17.56 -11.17
C ALA A 766 6.85 -18.32 -12.16
N CYS A 767 7.20 -19.55 -12.55
CA CYS A 767 6.35 -20.39 -13.39
C CYS A 767 5.06 -20.80 -12.69
N ILE A 768 5.10 -21.07 -11.38
CA ILE A 768 3.89 -21.31 -10.57
C ILE A 768 3.01 -20.06 -10.58
N ALA A 769 3.60 -18.89 -10.27
CA ALA A 769 2.86 -17.62 -10.25
C ALA A 769 2.25 -17.26 -11.61
N GLY A 770 2.98 -17.47 -12.70
CA GLY A 770 2.53 -17.19 -14.08
C GLY A 770 1.72 -18.31 -14.74
N ASN A 771 1.53 -19.45 -14.06
CA ASN A 771 0.91 -20.67 -14.61
C ASN A 771 1.59 -21.17 -15.92
N TYR A 772 2.92 -21.07 -16.00
CA TYR A 772 3.74 -21.46 -17.17
C TYR A 772 4.12 -22.95 -17.14
N LYS A 773 3.16 -23.81 -17.50
CA LYS A 773 3.32 -25.27 -17.45
C LYS A 773 4.39 -25.80 -18.40
N GLU A 774 4.49 -25.24 -19.61
CA GLU A 774 5.45 -25.72 -20.61
C GLU A 774 6.90 -25.49 -20.17
N LEU A 775 7.23 -24.28 -19.73
CA LEU A 775 8.54 -23.98 -19.18
C LEU A 775 8.82 -24.80 -17.91
N TRP A 776 7.84 -24.92 -17.01
CA TRP A 776 8.00 -25.77 -15.82
C TRP A 776 8.38 -27.21 -16.17
N ASP A 777 7.68 -27.83 -17.12
CA ASP A 777 7.95 -29.21 -17.54
C ASP A 777 9.34 -29.34 -18.19
N LYS A 778 9.79 -28.31 -18.92
CA LYS A 778 11.15 -28.25 -19.48
C LYS A 778 12.23 -28.08 -18.40
N LEU A 779 11.95 -27.29 -17.37
CA LEU A 779 12.86 -27.08 -16.23
C LEU A 779 13.01 -28.35 -15.38
N ALA A 780 11.93 -29.12 -15.26
CA ALA A 780 11.85 -30.32 -14.44
C ALA A 780 12.46 -30.12 -13.03
N PRO A 781 11.97 -29.14 -12.25
CA PRO A 781 12.57 -28.76 -10.98
C PRO A 781 12.55 -29.94 -9.99
N LYS A 782 13.55 -29.97 -9.10
CA LYS A 782 13.56 -30.89 -7.96
C LYS A 782 12.49 -30.44 -6.96
N PRO A 783 11.70 -31.36 -6.38
CA PRO A 783 10.76 -30.99 -5.32
C PRO A 783 11.45 -30.29 -4.15
N SER A 784 10.91 -29.15 -3.73
CA SER A 784 11.33 -28.41 -2.55
C SER A 784 10.11 -27.92 -1.78
N ARG A 785 10.30 -27.59 -0.50
CA ARG A 785 9.21 -27.10 0.36
C ARG A 785 8.65 -25.76 -0.16
N GLN A 786 9.53 -24.85 -0.58
CA GLN A 786 9.15 -23.55 -1.18
C GLN A 786 8.20 -23.72 -2.37
N LEU A 787 8.55 -24.62 -3.31
CA LEU A 787 7.74 -24.86 -4.50
C LEU A 787 6.39 -25.50 -4.16
N TYR A 788 6.39 -26.45 -3.21
CA TYR A 788 5.16 -27.10 -2.78
C TYR A 788 4.21 -26.13 -2.07
N GLU A 789 4.72 -25.27 -1.19
CA GLU A 789 3.91 -24.30 -0.47
C GLU A 789 3.34 -23.24 -1.40
N GLN A 790 4.15 -22.63 -2.28
CA GLN A 790 3.60 -21.68 -3.26
C GLN A 790 2.57 -22.35 -4.17
N ALA A 791 2.86 -23.55 -4.69
CA ALA A 791 1.91 -24.28 -5.53
C ALA A 791 0.62 -24.66 -4.79
N SER A 792 0.69 -24.89 -3.47
CA SER A 792 -0.46 -25.24 -2.63
C SER A 792 -1.28 -24.02 -2.19
N LEU A 793 -0.65 -22.84 -2.07
CA LEU A 793 -1.30 -21.59 -1.64
C LEU A 793 -1.85 -20.77 -2.81
N CYS A 794 -1.32 -20.92 -4.03
CA CYS A 794 -1.79 -20.16 -5.19
C CYS A 794 -3.24 -20.46 -5.62
N HIS A 795 -3.85 -21.54 -5.10
CA HIS A 795 -5.22 -21.95 -5.43
C HIS A 795 -5.92 -22.54 -4.20
N ASP A 796 -7.25 -22.64 -4.25
CA ASP A 796 -8.03 -23.37 -3.24
C ASP A 796 -7.38 -24.75 -3.00
N ALA A 797 -7.09 -25.08 -1.74
CA ALA A 797 -6.48 -26.35 -1.34
C ALA A 797 -7.30 -27.58 -1.79
N SER A 798 -8.57 -27.38 -2.17
CA SER A 798 -9.46 -28.39 -2.75
C SER A 798 -9.21 -28.67 -4.25
N VAL A 799 -8.55 -27.77 -4.98
CA VAL A 799 -8.30 -27.85 -6.42
C VAL A 799 -6.84 -28.25 -6.69
N ARG A 800 -6.63 -29.51 -7.08
CA ARG A 800 -5.30 -30.01 -7.47
C ARG A 800 -4.83 -29.32 -8.76
N ASN A 801 -3.62 -28.77 -8.74
CA ASN A 801 -2.99 -28.14 -9.91
C ASN A 801 -1.81 -28.95 -10.43
N HIS A 802 -1.44 -28.66 -11.69
CA HIS A 802 -0.35 -29.33 -12.42
C HIS A 802 0.97 -29.35 -11.63
N PHE A 803 1.29 -28.27 -10.93
CA PHE A 803 2.54 -28.13 -10.18
C PHE A 803 2.56 -29.03 -8.94
N VAL A 804 1.47 -29.06 -8.17
CA VAL A 804 1.32 -29.96 -7.01
C VAL A 804 1.38 -31.42 -7.45
N ASP A 805 0.65 -31.81 -8.50
CA ASP A 805 0.68 -33.17 -9.04
C ASP A 805 2.08 -33.58 -9.51
N TYR A 806 2.78 -32.67 -10.19
CA TYR A 806 4.17 -32.88 -10.59
C TYR A 806 5.07 -33.09 -9.36
N LEU A 807 4.97 -32.22 -8.34
CA LEU A 807 5.84 -32.26 -7.17
C LEU A 807 5.62 -33.52 -6.33
N GLU A 808 4.38 -33.93 -6.09
CA GLU A 808 4.06 -35.16 -5.35
C GLU A 808 4.53 -36.42 -6.11
N ARG A 809 4.26 -36.49 -7.41
CA ARG A 809 4.72 -37.59 -8.27
C ARG A 809 6.24 -37.66 -8.29
N ARG A 810 6.92 -36.53 -8.50
CA ARG A 810 8.38 -36.48 -8.58
C ARG A 810 9.05 -36.77 -7.24
N ALA A 811 8.46 -36.34 -6.12
CA ALA A 811 8.94 -36.70 -4.79
C ALA A 811 8.83 -38.22 -4.56
N SER A 812 7.69 -38.82 -4.95
CA SER A 812 7.46 -40.27 -4.86
C SER A 812 8.47 -41.07 -5.71
N GLU A 813 8.75 -40.63 -6.93
CA GLU A 813 9.78 -41.22 -7.82
C GLU A 813 11.18 -41.21 -7.18
N LEU A 814 11.49 -40.19 -6.38
CA LEU A 814 12.77 -40.02 -5.69
C LEU A 814 12.81 -40.67 -4.30
N GLY A 815 11.72 -41.29 -3.85
CA GLY A 815 11.62 -41.86 -2.50
C GLY A 815 11.59 -40.81 -1.40
N LEU A 816 11.11 -39.60 -1.70
CA LEU A 816 11.00 -38.46 -0.80
C LEU A 816 9.53 -38.22 -0.44
N ASP A 817 9.28 -37.78 0.79
CA ASP A 817 7.98 -37.21 1.18
C ASP A 817 8.05 -35.70 1.07
N VAL A 818 7.30 -35.12 0.12
CA VAL A 818 7.31 -33.67 -0.16
C VAL A 818 6.90 -32.84 1.05
N LYS A 819 6.04 -33.38 1.94
CA LYS A 819 5.56 -32.72 3.16
C LYS A 819 6.57 -32.81 4.31
N ALA A 820 7.54 -33.71 4.20
CA ALA A 820 8.64 -33.88 5.17
C ALA A 820 9.98 -33.33 4.65
N LEU A 821 10.00 -32.67 3.48
CA LEU A 821 11.18 -32.00 2.97
C LEU A 821 11.55 -30.84 3.90
N LYS A 822 12.79 -30.84 4.37
CA LYS A 822 13.38 -29.70 5.08
C LYS A 822 13.54 -28.54 4.11
N GLU A 823 13.50 -27.30 4.61
CA GLU A 823 13.75 -26.17 3.74
C GLU A 823 15.16 -26.26 3.12
N VAL A 824 15.28 -25.71 1.91
CA VAL A 824 16.58 -25.48 1.29
C VAL A 824 17.24 -24.29 1.98
N TYR A 825 18.06 -24.56 3.00
CA TYR A 825 18.83 -23.55 3.70
C TYR A 825 20.27 -23.48 3.20
N GLY A 826 20.88 -22.30 3.31
CA GLY A 826 22.33 -22.10 3.12
C GLY A 826 22.69 -20.97 2.15
N LEU A 827 21.70 -20.36 1.49
CA LEU A 827 21.86 -19.15 0.66
C LEU A 827 20.64 -18.22 0.85
N PRO A 828 20.80 -16.97 1.33
CA PRO A 828 19.78 -15.94 1.45
C PRO A 828 18.81 -15.81 0.29
N ALA A 829 19.27 -15.87 -0.96
CA ALA A 829 18.37 -15.81 -2.11
C ALA A 829 17.31 -16.95 -2.14
N HIS A 830 17.62 -18.12 -1.55
CA HIS A 830 16.66 -19.22 -1.39
C HIS A 830 15.78 -19.06 -0.15
N ASP A 831 16.32 -18.47 0.92
CA ASP A 831 15.56 -18.14 2.13
C ASP A 831 14.50 -17.07 1.81
N TRP A 832 14.81 -16.11 0.95
CA TRP A 832 13.85 -15.10 0.50
C TRP A 832 12.72 -15.68 -0.36
N CYS A 833 12.99 -16.73 -1.14
CA CYS A 833 11.95 -17.45 -1.88
C CYS A 833 10.91 -18.10 -0.94
N TRP A 834 11.33 -18.52 0.25
CA TRP A 834 10.42 -19.07 1.25
C TRP A 834 9.40 -18.02 1.70
N ASN A 835 9.89 -16.86 2.16
CA ASN A 835 9.01 -15.75 2.55
C ASN A 835 8.15 -15.24 1.38
N ALA A 836 8.65 -15.35 0.15
CA ALA A 836 7.93 -15.01 -1.07
C ALA A 836 6.72 -15.91 -1.38
N ALA A 837 6.66 -17.13 -0.81
CA ALA A 837 5.63 -18.13 -1.09
C ALA A 837 4.26 -17.81 -0.47
N ARG A 838 4.20 -16.86 0.49
CA ARG A 838 2.94 -16.45 1.12
C ARG A 838 1.95 -15.84 0.12
N LEU A 839 0.67 -16.07 0.42
CA LEU A 839 -0.44 -15.65 -0.42
C LEU A 839 -0.51 -14.11 -0.49
N ASP A 840 -0.58 -13.48 0.68
CA ASP A 840 -0.57 -12.03 0.82
C ASP A 840 0.86 -11.52 1.04
N LYS A 841 1.37 -10.76 0.08
CA LYS A 841 2.76 -10.25 0.06
C LYS A 841 2.85 -8.84 0.66
N GLU A 842 1.73 -8.15 0.78
CA GLU A 842 1.59 -6.77 1.23
C GLU A 842 0.31 -6.69 2.09
N PRO A 843 0.29 -7.32 3.27
CA PRO A 843 -0.92 -7.45 4.06
C PRO A 843 -1.48 -6.10 4.44
N THR A 844 -2.80 -5.98 4.29
CA THR A 844 -3.57 -4.77 4.61
C THR A 844 -4.39 -4.99 5.88
N SER A 845 -4.69 -3.89 6.58
CA SER A 845 -5.50 -3.93 7.80
C SER A 845 -6.81 -3.15 7.64
N CYS A 846 -7.85 -3.59 8.37
CA CYS A 846 -9.10 -2.83 8.55
C CYS A 846 -9.06 -1.94 9.81
N TRP A 847 -7.91 -1.84 10.47
CA TRP A 847 -7.67 -0.93 11.58
C TRP A 847 -7.44 0.48 11.04
N LEU A 848 -8.37 1.40 11.27
CA LEU A 848 -8.21 2.81 10.95
C LEU A 848 -7.49 3.51 12.12
N PRO A 849 -6.22 3.91 11.96
CA PRO A 849 -5.47 4.54 13.04
C PRO A 849 -5.92 6.00 13.22
N SER A 850 -5.82 6.50 14.46
CA SER A 850 -6.12 7.90 14.81
C SER A 850 -5.11 8.88 14.20
N GLU A 851 -3.87 8.43 14.03
CA GLU A 851 -2.72 9.23 13.59
C GLU A 851 -1.88 8.42 12.59
N ILE A 852 -1.07 9.10 11.77
CA ILE A 852 -0.11 8.44 10.87
C ILE A 852 1.26 8.52 11.52
N SER A 853 1.80 7.38 11.95
CA SER A 853 3.15 7.24 12.47
C SER A 853 4.00 6.33 11.59
N ILE A 854 5.32 6.52 11.63
CA ILE A 854 6.25 5.50 11.16
C ILE A 854 6.25 4.40 12.24
N PRO A 855 6.05 3.12 11.88
CA PRO A 855 6.16 2.07 12.87
C PRO A 855 7.62 2.01 13.31
N GLY A 856 7.86 2.03 14.63
CA GLY A 856 9.19 1.71 15.14
C GLY A 856 9.56 0.27 14.77
N GLN A 857 10.83 -0.09 14.89
CA GLN A 857 11.30 -1.45 14.69
C GLN A 857 10.43 -2.39 15.52
N SER A 858 9.67 -3.26 14.84
CA SER A 858 8.84 -4.24 15.54
C SER A 858 9.79 -5.05 16.43
N GLY A 859 9.53 -5.10 17.74
CA GLY A 859 10.26 -6.00 18.65
C GLY A 859 10.09 -7.49 18.29
N HIS A 860 9.30 -7.76 17.26
CA HIS A 860 9.29 -9.00 16.51
C HIS A 860 10.37 -8.92 15.43
N THR A 861 11.39 -9.76 15.57
CA THR A 861 12.21 -10.20 14.43
C THR A 861 11.28 -10.94 13.47
N ASP A 862 10.49 -10.20 12.70
CA ASP A 862 9.59 -10.81 11.73
C ASP A 862 10.47 -11.31 10.59
N THR A 863 10.77 -12.60 10.65
CA THR A 863 11.49 -13.37 9.63
C THR A 863 10.73 -13.43 8.30
N ASP A 864 9.69 -12.62 8.12
CA ASP A 864 8.61 -12.72 7.14
C ASP A 864 8.70 -11.57 6.14
N ASN A 865 9.87 -11.34 5.53
CA ASN A 865 10.02 -10.35 4.47
C ASN A 865 10.13 -11.00 3.07
N VAL A 866 9.31 -10.54 2.11
CA VAL A 866 9.34 -11.02 0.70
C VAL A 866 10.47 -10.40 -0.14
N TYR A 867 11.07 -9.30 0.32
CA TYR A 867 12.01 -8.47 -0.43
C TYR A 867 13.48 -8.66 -0.07
N GLY A 868 13.77 -9.41 0.99
CA GLY A 868 15.12 -9.88 1.30
C GLY A 868 15.84 -9.23 2.48
N THR A 869 15.21 -8.32 3.22
CA THR A 869 15.79 -7.71 4.44
C THR A 869 15.27 -8.31 5.75
N PRO A 870 15.99 -8.13 6.87
CA PRO A 870 15.50 -8.48 8.20
C PRO A 870 14.14 -7.85 8.53
N ASP A 871 13.89 -6.61 8.05
CA ASP A 871 12.65 -5.87 8.31
C ASP A 871 11.91 -5.59 6.98
N GLN A 872 10.62 -5.93 6.89
CA GLN A 872 9.73 -5.45 5.83
C GLN A 872 8.97 -4.23 6.34
N THR A 873 9.30 -3.05 5.81
CA THR A 873 8.50 -1.86 6.08
C THR A 873 7.16 -1.98 5.37
N ASN A 874 6.13 -2.47 6.08
CA ASN A 874 4.76 -2.52 5.57
C ASN A 874 3.91 -1.40 6.18
N LEU A 875 3.88 -0.25 5.49
CA LEU A 875 3.13 0.91 5.95
C LEU A 875 1.60 0.73 5.82
N ALA A 876 1.13 -0.29 5.09
CA ALA A 876 -0.28 -0.64 4.97
C ALA A 876 -0.79 -1.58 6.09
N GLU A 877 0.12 -2.02 6.97
CA GLU A 877 -0.21 -2.91 8.10
C GLU A 877 -0.69 -2.14 9.33
N TRP A 878 -1.08 -2.89 10.37
CA TRP A 878 -1.85 -2.41 11.52
C TRP A 878 -1.26 -1.19 12.25
N ASP A 879 0.06 -1.02 12.29
CA ASP A 879 0.72 0.06 13.02
C ASP A 879 0.64 1.43 12.33
N SER A 880 0.74 1.48 11.00
CA SER A 880 0.69 2.74 10.25
C SER A 880 -0.61 2.93 9.49
N ASN A 881 -1.07 1.88 8.80
CA ASN A 881 -2.19 1.81 7.86
C ASN A 881 -2.56 3.15 7.20
N TRP A 882 -1.53 3.83 6.68
CA TRP A 882 -1.65 5.23 6.29
C TRP A 882 -2.57 5.37 5.07
N GLU A 883 -2.56 4.38 4.17
CA GLU A 883 -3.44 4.34 3.00
C GLU A 883 -4.90 4.38 3.43
N LEU A 884 -5.27 3.57 4.43
CA LEU A 884 -6.61 3.58 4.99
C LEU A 884 -6.93 4.91 5.67
N HIS A 885 -5.96 5.49 6.40
CA HIS A 885 -6.14 6.79 7.04
C HIS A 885 -6.41 7.90 6.02
N ILE A 886 -5.61 8.01 4.95
CA ILE A 886 -5.77 9.07 3.95
C ILE A 886 -6.99 8.86 3.05
N CYS A 887 -7.42 7.61 2.84
CA CYS A 887 -8.63 7.29 2.07
C CYS A 887 -9.92 7.49 2.89
N SER A 888 -9.83 7.44 4.23
CA SER A 888 -10.99 7.57 5.12
C SER A 888 -11.50 8.99 5.19
N SER A 889 -12.83 9.15 5.10
CA SER A 889 -13.47 10.46 5.20
C SER A 889 -13.23 11.12 6.56
N GLU A 890 -13.28 12.44 6.60
CA GLU A 890 -13.16 13.19 7.86
C GLU A 890 -14.23 12.76 8.88
N GLU A 891 -15.46 12.48 8.42
CA GLU A 891 -16.54 12.02 9.30
C GLU A 891 -16.27 10.63 9.89
N LEU A 892 -15.55 9.77 9.17
CA LEU A 892 -15.18 8.44 9.66
C LEU A 892 -14.03 8.52 10.66
N ARG A 893 -12.99 9.30 10.37
CA ARG A 893 -11.87 9.56 11.29
C ARG A 893 -12.34 10.25 12.57
N ALA A 894 -13.33 11.15 12.48
CA ALA A 894 -13.93 11.80 13.64
C ALA A 894 -14.71 10.85 14.58
N LYS A 895 -15.00 9.61 14.18
CA LYS A 895 -15.62 8.60 15.06
C LYS A 895 -14.62 7.92 15.98
N ILE A 896 -13.31 8.06 15.73
CA ILE A 896 -12.28 7.48 16.58
C ILE A 896 -12.32 8.18 17.94
N PRO A 897 -12.55 7.45 19.05
CA PRO A 897 -12.54 8.07 20.37
C PRO A 897 -11.17 8.70 20.66
N ALA A 898 -11.15 9.90 21.26
CA ALA A 898 -9.89 10.58 21.58
C ALA A 898 -8.97 9.81 22.56
N SER A 899 -9.49 8.78 23.23
CA SER A 899 -8.76 7.89 24.12
C SER A 899 -8.21 6.62 23.44
N GLU A 900 -8.49 6.41 22.15
CA GLU A 900 -8.12 5.22 21.40
C GLU A 900 -7.14 5.57 20.27
N SER A 901 -6.21 4.66 19.96
CA SER A 901 -5.22 4.80 18.89
C SER A 901 -5.78 4.51 17.48
N GLY A 902 -7.07 4.19 17.39
CA GLY A 902 -7.74 3.81 16.15
C GLY A 902 -9.01 3.01 16.41
N ILE A 903 -9.69 2.63 15.34
CA ILE A 903 -10.89 1.78 15.38
C ILE A 903 -10.85 0.71 14.30
N TRP A 904 -11.50 -0.42 14.55
CA TRP A 904 -11.79 -1.38 13.47
C TRP A 904 -12.98 -0.87 12.65
N LEU A 905 -12.79 -0.70 11.34
CA LEU A 905 -13.88 -0.26 10.44
C LEU A 905 -15.01 -1.28 10.34
N TYR A 906 -14.66 -2.55 10.47
CA TYR A 906 -15.58 -3.69 10.45
C TYR A 906 -15.30 -4.50 11.70
N SER A 907 -16.34 -4.93 12.42
CA SER A 907 -16.11 -5.65 13.68
C SER A 907 -15.26 -6.90 13.41
N LYS A 908 -14.20 -7.08 14.21
CA LYS A 908 -13.57 -8.39 14.35
C LYS A 908 -14.54 -9.29 15.09
N ASN A 909 -15.49 -9.86 14.36
CA ASN A 909 -16.42 -10.91 14.78
C ASN A 909 -17.45 -10.52 15.88
N PRO A 910 -18.76 -10.78 15.67
CA PRO A 910 -19.78 -10.78 16.73
C PRO A 910 -19.61 -11.89 17.79
N HIS A 911 -18.60 -12.76 17.65
CA HIS A 911 -18.43 -13.96 18.49
C HIS A 911 -17.29 -13.91 19.51
N SER A 912 -16.61 -12.77 19.71
CA SER A 912 -15.61 -12.63 20.78
C SER A 912 -16.23 -12.24 22.13
N ASP A 913 -17.16 -13.06 22.62
CA ASP A 913 -17.66 -13.02 24.01
C ASP A 913 -16.96 -14.13 24.85
N TRP A 914 -15.71 -14.49 24.50
CA TRP A 914 -14.88 -15.48 25.21
C TRP A 914 -14.04 -14.88 26.35
N ALA A 915 -14.16 -13.57 26.61
CA ALA A 915 -13.58 -12.92 27.80
C ALA A 915 -14.52 -12.96 29.04
N LYS A 916 -15.71 -13.57 28.94
CA LYS A 916 -16.61 -13.83 30.08
C LYS A 916 -16.46 -15.22 30.70
N MET A 917 -15.25 -15.79 30.65
CA MET A 917 -14.97 -17.08 31.29
C MET A 917 -13.77 -16.95 32.27
N PHE A 918 -14.01 -16.16 33.33
CA PHE A 918 -13.32 -16.18 34.65
C PHE A 918 -11.86 -15.63 34.68
N PRO A 919 -11.41 -15.00 35.80
CA PRO A 919 -11.70 -15.45 37.18
C PRO A 919 -12.11 -14.36 38.18
N ASN A 920 -12.72 -14.84 39.27
CA ASN A 920 -12.66 -14.13 40.55
C ASN A 920 -11.18 -13.96 40.94
N GLU A 921 -10.80 -12.71 41.17
CA GLU A 921 -9.89 -12.14 42.21
C GLU A 921 -9.04 -10.99 41.66
#